data_AF-A0A1Q3MJ08-F1
#
_entry.id   AF-A0A1Q3MJ08-F1
#
_cell.length_a   1.000
_cell.length_b   1.000
_cell.length_c   1.000
_cell.angle_alpha   90.00
_cell.angle_beta   90.00
_cell.angle_gamma   90.00
#
_symmetry.space_group_name_H-M   'P 1'
#
loop_
_entity.id
_entity.type
_entity.pdbx_description
1 polymer ?
#
loop_
_entity_poly.entity_id
_entity_poly.type
_entity_poly.pdbx_seq_one_letter_code
_entity_poly.pdbx_strand_id
1 'polypeptide(L)'
;MASAAKATGPVAPAKITTSKPAPKKTATKASPQLKVVTNKEKVAANNLFMTGQALEHSRAATLICDLDWNIVYANQRSRQLLVEAESDLQSVVKSFLADEIEGFSFEAFFADQPQEFRALSNERNHPHESQVSLGTRNWDIQVSSLLNANGETVGYAIDWNDITAKLSADEKTWQIVQALEGCSTNVMIADANLNVVYRNTALKQNLKKWEPEFQKVFGASFNAEQVLGRCIDDFHKDPSHQRRVLANESIFPFKTHITVGPVRIDLAVNSIKDHNGKTIGYTTEWLDVTERLASEEQYKAKVREIAERMEFLRGACSTDLANAMESLANGDLTVTITPRTPLLEIPEEVDLALMAQTFNDLRNQTVKAVEAYNTARESLSSLVAETRLAADSIARSSSEVSIGNDDLAQRTEEQASSLEETASSMEEMTSTVKQNADNARQANQLAMQAKESAEKGGVVVNDAVTTMAEINTASKRIADIISVIDEIAFQTNLLALNAAVEAARVGEQGRGFAVVAGEVRNLAGRSASAAKEIKALVQDSVHKVEQGSSLVNQSGQQLDEIVNSVKKVADIISEIAAAAQEQSEGIEQVNKAIIQMDQITQQNAALVEEASATSESMNNQAIGLQNLVNQFTLDAAKMSELMAAAQAAAKAEERAAPAASRVRKPSTEPAPRRTSRFAKADAMDDFEEF
;
A
#
# COMPACT_ATOMS: atom_id res chain seq x y z
N MET A 1 61.80 -32.80 34.56
CA MET A 1 61.61 -34.21 34.93
C MET A 1 60.95 -34.90 33.73
N ALA A 2 61.33 -36.09 33.26
CA ALA A 2 62.41 -37.04 33.57
C ALA A 2 62.80 -37.74 32.22
N SER A 3 63.98 -38.34 31.95
CA SER A 3 64.87 -39.26 32.69
C SER A 3 64.18 -40.61 33.00
N ALA A 4 64.70 -41.81 32.71
CA ALA A 4 65.93 -42.29 32.01
C ALA A 4 65.57 -43.54 31.14
N ALA A 5 66.40 -44.54 30.75
CA ALA A 5 67.79 -44.96 31.01
C ALA A 5 68.33 -45.78 29.78
N LYS A 6 69.65 -46.01 29.58
CA LYS A 6 70.57 -47.08 30.10
C LYS A 6 70.11 -48.53 29.84
N ALA A 7 70.96 -49.50 29.49
CA ALA A 7 72.38 -49.79 29.86
C ALA A 7 73.26 -50.08 28.61
N THR A 8 74.57 -49.77 28.49
CA THR A 8 75.81 -50.12 29.26
C THR A 8 76.16 -51.61 29.29
N GLY A 9 77.43 -52.06 29.12
CA GLY A 9 78.71 -51.32 29.22
C GLY A 9 79.96 -52.00 28.59
N PRO A 10 81.20 -51.60 28.97
CA PRO A 10 82.44 -51.82 28.19
C PRO A 10 83.59 -52.54 28.98
N VAL A 11 84.88 -52.23 28.65
CA VAL A 11 86.18 -52.48 29.38
C VAL A 11 87.08 -53.61 28.79
N ALA A 12 88.43 -53.53 28.64
CA ALA A 12 89.43 -52.43 28.47
C ALA A 12 90.82 -53.00 27.96
N PRO A 13 92.08 -52.46 28.19
CA PRO A 13 93.18 -52.54 27.19
C PRO A 13 94.60 -53.01 27.71
N ALA A 14 95.66 -53.00 26.86
CA ALA A 14 97.08 -52.80 27.30
C ALA A 14 98.18 -52.55 26.20
N LYS A 15 98.98 -51.49 26.39
CA LYS A 15 100.48 -51.29 26.24
C LYS A 15 101.32 -52.12 25.22
N ILE A 16 102.05 -51.50 24.27
CA ILE A 16 103.39 -50.81 24.33
C ILE A 16 104.63 -51.74 24.47
N THR A 17 105.58 -51.65 23.51
CA THR A 17 107.06 -51.56 23.74
C THR A 17 107.84 -51.25 22.43
N THR A 18 109.14 -50.93 22.52
CA THR A 18 110.00 -50.44 21.41
C THR A 18 111.39 -51.13 21.37
N SER A 19 112.11 -51.09 20.24
CA SER A 19 113.56 -51.39 20.18
C SER A 19 114.27 -50.76 18.94
N LYS A 20 115.57 -51.06 18.69
CA LYS A 20 116.54 -50.25 17.91
C LYS A 20 117.24 -51.00 16.74
N PRO A 21 117.94 -50.30 15.81
CA PRO A 21 118.49 -50.86 14.56
C PRO A 21 120.02 -51.13 14.53
N ALA A 22 120.51 -51.94 13.57
CA ALA A 22 121.90 -52.08 13.10
C ALA A 22 121.96 -52.89 11.75
N PRO A 23 123.12 -53.22 11.12
CA PRO A 23 123.84 -52.32 10.20
C PRO A 23 124.31 -52.95 8.84
N LYS A 24 125.10 -52.20 8.06
CA LYS A 24 125.70 -52.54 6.74
C LYS A 24 126.53 -53.84 6.68
N LYS A 25 126.68 -54.41 5.47
CA LYS A 25 127.88 -55.15 5.00
C LYS A 25 128.14 -54.96 3.49
N THR A 26 129.31 -55.36 3.01
CA THR A 26 129.88 -55.02 1.69
C THR A 26 130.65 -56.20 1.04
N ALA A 27 131.11 -55.99 -0.22
CA ALA A 27 132.02 -56.84 -1.02
C ALA A 27 131.35 -58.06 -1.72
N THR A 28 131.91 -58.67 -2.79
CA THR A 28 133.27 -58.54 -3.39
C THR A 28 133.25 -58.70 -4.93
N LYS A 29 134.31 -58.26 -5.63
CA LYS A 29 134.51 -58.44 -7.09
C LYS A 29 134.80 -59.88 -7.51
N ALA A 30 134.47 -60.21 -8.77
CA ALA A 30 135.21 -61.17 -9.60
C ALA A 30 135.26 -60.72 -11.08
N SER A 31 136.37 -61.00 -11.77
CA SER A 31 136.60 -60.87 -13.23
C SER A 31 137.79 -61.80 -13.56
N PRO A 32 137.79 -62.59 -14.65
CA PRO A 32 137.83 -62.12 -16.05
C PRO A 32 136.76 -62.86 -16.90
N GLN A 33 136.70 -62.89 -18.24
CA GLN A 33 137.61 -62.53 -19.35
C GLN A 33 136.85 -61.79 -20.48
N LEU A 34 137.56 -61.30 -21.50
CA LEU A 34 136.96 -60.83 -22.76
C LEU A 34 136.96 -61.93 -23.84
N LYS A 35 135.81 -62.15 -24.48
CA LYS A 35 135.72 -62.62 -25.87
C LYS A 35 135.56 -61.41 -26.80
N VAL A 36 136.15 -61.46 -27.98
CA VAL A 36 135.94 -60.44 -29.02
C VAL A 36 134.66 -60.77 -29.79
N VAL A 37 133.66 -59.88 -29.72
CA VAL A 37 132.37 -59.97 -30.43
C VAL A 37 132.43 -59.11 -31.69
N THR A 38 131.77 -59.52 -32.78
CA THR A 38 131.94 -58.88 -34.10
C THR A 38 131.12 -57.60 -34.24
N ASN A 39 131.52 -56.74 -35.19
CA ASN A 39 130.95 -55.40 -35.30
C ASN A 39 129.49 -55.37 -35.79
N LYS A 40 129.00 -56.45 -36.44
CA LYS A 40 127.60 -56.56 -36.90
C LYS A 40 126.62 -56.73 -35.74
N GLU A 41 126.99 -57.53 -34.74
CA GLU A 41 126.14 -57.87 -33.59
C GLU A 41 125.85 -56.63 -32.72
N LYS A 42 126.83 -55.72 -32.59
CA LYS A 42 126.65 -54.43 -31.90
C LYS A 42 125.63 -53.51 -32.55
N VAL A 43 125.61 -53.43 -33.88
CA VAL A 43 124.68 -52.53 -34.61
C VAL A 43 123.24 -53.04 -34.49
N ALA A 44 123.01 -54.34 -34.59
CA ALA A 44 121.69 -54.94 -34.40
C ALA A 44 121.14 -54.68 -32.99
N ALA A 45 121.96 -54.91 -31.94
CA ALA A 45 121.57 -54.66 -30.56
C ALA A 45 121.28 -53.16 -30.29
N ASN A 46 122.07 -52.25 -30.85
CA ASN A 46 121.88 -50.81 -30.66
C ASN A 46 120.61 -50.29 -31.36
N ASN A 47 120.27 -50.81 -32.54
CA ASN A 47 119.02 -50.45 -33.22
C ASN A 47 117.80 -50.96 -32.45
N LEU A 48 117.83 -52.20 -31.94
CA LEU A 48 116.75 -52.76 -31.12
C LEU A 48 116.49 -51.92 -29.85
N PHE A 49 117.56 -51.47 -29.19
CA PHE A 49 117.47 -50.57 -28.03
C PHE A 49 116.85 -49.21 -28.38
N MET A 50 117.24 -48.61 -29.51
CA MET A 50 116.68 -47.32 -29.97
C MET A 50 115.19 -47.43 -30.32
N THR A 51 114.78 -48.49 -31.03
CA THR A 51 113.35 -48.72 -31.36
C THR A 51 112.52 -48.96 -30.10
N GLY A 52 113.05 -49.72 -29.12
CA GLY A 52 112.40 -49.92 -27.83
C GLY A 52 112.16 -48.61 -27.07
N GLN A 53 113.18 -47.74 -26.96
CA GLN A 53 113.01 -46.44 -26.29
C GLN A 53 112.06 -45.49 -27.02
N ALA A 54 112.01 -45.53 -28.36
CA ALA A 54 111.07 -44.72 -29.14
C ALA A 54 109.61 -45.13 -28.89
N LEU A 55 109.36 -46.43 -28.66
CA LEU A 55 108.03 -46.97 -28.39
C LEU A 55 107.60 -46.70 -26.93
N GLU A 56 108.52 -46.88 -25.96
CA GLU A 56 108.27 -46.70 -24.52
C GLU A 56 107.80 -45.29 -24.17
N HIS A 57 108.34 -44.28 -24.86
CA HIS A 57 108.03 -42.87 -24.63
C HIS A 57 107.09 -42.26 -25.69
N SER A 58 106.34 -43.10 -26.43
CA SER A 58 105.27 -42.62 -27.31
C SER A 58 104.14 -41.93 -26.53
N ARG A 59 103.42 -41.02 -27.18
CA ARG A 59 102.20 -40.38 -26.64
C ARG A 59 100.93 -41.18 -26.92
N ALA A 60 100.95 -42.07 -27.91
CA ALA A 60 99.92 -43.09 -28.05
C ALA A 60 100.12 -44.12 -26.93
N ALA A 61 99.04 -44.60 -26.32
CA ALA A 61 99.09 -45.87 -25.61
C ALA A 61 99.22 -46.95 -26.68
N THR A 62 100.34 -47.67 -26.68
CA THR A 62 100.61 -48.77 -27.61
C THR A 62 100.85 -50.07 -26.82
N LEU A 63 100.27 -51.17 -27.27
CA LEU A 63 100.59 -52.54 -26.87
C LEU A 63 101.24 -53.27 -28.05
N ILE A 64 102.04 -54.30 -27.78
CA ILE A 64 102.43 -55.31 -28.77
C ILE A 64 102.06 -56.69 -28.24
N CYS A 65 101.40 -57.49 -29.07
CA CYS A 65 101.04 -58.88 -28.82
C CYS A 65 101.85 -59.84 -29.70
N ASP A 66 102.00 -61.09 -29.26
CA ASP A 66 102.43 -62.20 -30.10
C ASP A 66 101.31 -62.68 -31.05
N LEU A 67 101.57 -63.77 -31.79
CA LEU A 67 100.61 -64.36 -32.72
C LEU A 67 99.39 -65.00 -32.05
N ASP A 68 99.52 -65.36 -30.77
CA ASP A 68 98.45 -65.94 -29.92
C ASP A 68 97.73 -64.84 -29.10
N TRP A 69 97.95 -63.56 -29.46
CA TRP A 69 97.38 -62.35 -28.84
C TRP A 69 97.74 -62.12 -27.37
N ASN A 70 98.81 -62.74 -26.86
CA ASN A 70 99.36 -62.42 -25.55
C ASN A 70 100.21 -61.15 -25.68
N ILE A 71 99.96 -60.16 -24.82
CA ILE A 71 100.67 -58.88 -24.80
C ILE A 71 102.10 -59.14 -24.35
N VAL A 72 103.06 -59.12 -25.28
CA VAL A 72 104.49 -59.30 -24.99
C VAL A 72 105.17 -58.00 -24.56
N TYR A 73 104.49 -56.85 -24.73
CA TYR A 73 104.99 -55.54 -24.37
C TYR A 73 103.86 -54.50 -24.28
N ALA A 74 103.93 -53.62 -23.29
CA ALA A 74 103.09 -52.42 -23.21
C ALA A 74 103.99 -51.18 -23.04
N ASN A 75 103.68 -50.04 -23.68
CA ASN A 75 104.44 -48.81 -23.43
C ASN A 75 103.98 -48.07 -22.16
N GLN A 76 104.74 -47.04 -21.75
CA GLN A 76 104.46 -46.29 -20.53
C GLN A 76 103.06 -45.66 -20.52
N ARG A 77 102.55 -45.18 -21.67
CA ARG A 77 101.20 -44.59 -21.73
C ARG A 77 100.10 -45.64 -21.66
N SER A 78 100.28 -46.81 -22.28
CA SER A 78 99.38 -47.98 -22.09
C SER A 78 99.29 -48.38 -20.63
N ARG A 79 100.43 -48.54 -19.94
CA ARG A 79 100.46 -48.91 -18.52
C ARG A 79 99.71 -47.88 -17.65
N GLN A 80 99.89 -46.58 -17.91
CA GLN A 80 99.14 -45.53 -17.21
C GLN A 80 97.64 -45.59 -17.47
N LEU A 81 97.23 -45.67 -18.74
CA LEU A 81 95.81 -45.71 -19.12
C LEU A 81 95.12 -46.97 -18.56
N LEU A 82 95.83 -48.09 -18.51
CA LEU A 82 95.39 -49.33 -17.89
C LEU A 82 95.17 -49.21 -16.38
N VAL A 83 96.08 -48.56 -15.64
CA VAL A 83 95.88 -48.29 -14.20
C VAL A 83 94.74 -47.28 -13.99
N GLU A 84 94.62 -46.26 -14.85
CA GLU A 84 93.51 -45.29 -14.85
C GLU A 84 92.13 -45.95 -15.09
N ALA A 85 92.09 -47.12 -15.75
CA ALA A 85 90.88 -47.85 -16.12
C ALA A 85 90.74 -49.25 -15.48
N GLU A 86 91.64 -49.64 -14.58
CA GLU A 86 91.75 -51.02 -14.09
C GLU A 86 90.45 -51.53 -13.46
N SER A 87 89.83 -50.71 -12.60
CA SER A 87 88.55 -51.04 -11.95
C SER A 87 87.36 -51.13 -12.92
N ASP A 88 87.43 -50.51 -14.10
CA ASP A 88 86.39 -50.59 -15.13
C ASP A 88 86.63 -51.81 -16.04
N LEU A 89 87.88 -52.07 -16.43
CA LEU A 89 88.27 -53.25 -17.21
C LEU A 89 88.09 -54.56 -16.40
N GLN A 90 88.29 -54.51 -15.08
CA GLN A 90 87.94 -55.62 -14.17
C GLN A 90 86.45 -55.96 -14.13
N SER A 91 85.55 -55.07 -14.57
CA SER A 91 84.13 -55.41 -14.70
C SER A 91 83.88 -56.39 -15.85
N VAL A 92 84.69 -56.30 -16.91
CA VAL A 92 84.66 -57.20 -18.08
C VAL A 92 85.50 -58.44 -17.79
N VAL A 93 86.75 -58.26 -17.33
CA VAL A 93 87.70 -59.36 -17.09
C VAL A 93 88.17 -59.36 -15.64
N LYS A 94 87.48 -60.14 -14.79
CA LYS A 94 87.67 -60.16 -13.33
C LYS A 94 89.06 -60.60 -12.85
N SER A 95 89.87 -61.19 -13.73
CA SER A 95 91.26 -61.57 -13.47
C SER A 95 92.28 -60.57 -14.01
N PHE A 96 91.84 -59.40 -14.51
CA PHE A 96 92.73 -58.39 -15.04
C PHE A 96 93.45 -57.61 -13.91
N LEU A 97 94.76 -57.46 -14.06
CA LEU A 97 95.61 -56.61 -13.22
C LEU A 97 96.52 -55.78 -14.14
N ALA A 98 96.54 -54.47 -13.97
CA ALA A 98 97.27 -53.55 -14.85
C ALA A 98 98.80 -53.69 -14.74
N ASP A 99 99.30 -54.05 -13.56
CA ASP A 99 100.72 -54.35 -13.33
C ASP A 99 101.17 -55.72 -13.91
N GLU A 100 100.23 -56.61 -14.25
CA GLU A 100 100.49 -57.94 -14.86
C GLU A 100 100.05 -58.02 -16.33
N ILE A 101 100.05 -56.88 -17.04
CA ILE A 101 99.64 -56.79 -18.46
C ILE A 101 100.55 -57.60 -19.41
N GLU A 102 101.85 -57.72 -19.12
CA GLU A 102 102.79 -58.48 -19.96
C GLU A 102 102.62 -60.00 -19.72
N GLY A 103 102.16 -60.71 -20.75
CA GLY A 103 101.69 -62.10 -20.70
C GLY A 103 100.16 -62.24 -20.67
N PHE A 104 99.41 -61.15 -20.56
CA PHE A 104 97.94 -61.17 -20.58
C PHE A 104 97.41 -61.24 -22.03
N SER A 105 96.36 -62.04 -22.28
CA SER A 105 95.75 -62.13 -23.62
C SER A 105 94.85 -60.92 -23.90
N PHE A 106 95.11 -60.20 -24.99
CA PHE A 106 94.28 -59.06 -25.41
C PHE A 106 92.88 -59.49 -25.86
N GLU A 107 92.70 -60.73 -26.34
CA GLU A 107 91.37 -61.29 -26.64
C GLU A 107 90.46 -61.29 -25.40
N ALA A 108 91.02 -61.47 -24.19
CA ALA A 108 90.25 -61.57 -22.96
C ALA A 108 89.39 -60.32 -22.69
N PHE A 109 89.85 -59.12 -23.07
CA PHE A 109 89.07 -57.87 -22.94
C PHE A 109 87.75 -57.88 -23.71
N PHE A 110 87.58 -58.78 -24.68
CA PHE A 110 86.40 -58.89 -25.54
C PHE A 110 85.59 -60.16 -25.28
N ALA A 111 85.74 -60.79 -24.10
CA ALA A 111 85.03 -62.03 -23.75
C ALA A 111 83.49 -61.94 -23.92
N ASP A 112 82.90 -60.78 -23.63
CA ASP A 112 81.46 -60.50 -23.82
C ASP A 112 81.12 -59.99 -25.25
N GLN A 113 82.11 -59.58 -26.04
CA GLN A 113 81.99 -59.00 -27.38
C GLN A 113 82.85 -59.73 -28.44
N PRO A 114 82.80 -61.07 -28.56
CA PRO A 114 83.71 -61.85 -29.44
C PRO A 114 83.48 -61.63 -30.95
N GLN A 115 82.50 -60.81 -31.35
CA GLN A 115 82.35 -60.37 -32.75
C GLN A 115 83.27 -59.19 -33.08
N GLU A 116 83.47 -58.27 -32.13
CA GLU A 116 84.34 -57.10 -32.29
C GLU A 116 85.81 -57.53 -32.34
N PHE A 117 86.21 -58.46 -31.45
CA PHE A 117 87.55 -59.04 -31.51
C PHE A 117 87.82 -59.78 -32.82
N ARG A 118 86.85 -60.46 -33.42
CA ARG A 118 87.00 -61.10 -34.75
C ARG A 118 87.16 -60.10 -35.90
N ALA A 119 86.68 -58.87 -35.75
CA ALA A 119 86.96 -57.80 -36.71
C ALA A 119 88.38 -57.24 -36.53
N LEU A 120 88.80 -57.08 -35.26
CA LEU A 120 90.12 -56.60 -34.83
C LEU A 120 91.29 -57.58 -35.00
N SER A 121 91.02 -58.90 -35.10
CA SER A 121 92.05 -59.94 -35.23
C SER A 121 92.19 -60.56 -36.63
N ASN A 122 91.34 -60.17 -37.57
CA ASN A 122 91.44 -60.60 -38.96
C ASN A 122 92.54 -59.81 -39.68
N GLU A 123 93.72 -60.42 -39.86
CA GLU A 123 94.90 -59.79 -40.50
C GLU A 123 94.62 -59.05 -41.82
N ARG A 124 93.63 -59.52 -42.60
CA ARG A 124 93.25 -58.88 -43.88
C ARG A 124 92.65 -57.49 -43.72
N ASN A 125 92.22 -57.13 -42.51
CA ASN A 125 91.70 -55.82 -42.15
C ASN A 125 92.80 -54.88 -41.64
N HIS A 126 94.01 -55.36 -41.32
CA HIS A 126 95.02 -54.56 -40.63
C HIS A 126 95.69 -53.56 -41.60
N PRO A 127 95.83 -52.26 -41.26
CA PRO A 127 95.40 -51.63 -40.01
C PRO A 127 93.87 -51.41 -39.92
N HIS A 128 93.25 -51.87 -38.83
CA HIS A 128 91.82 -51.71 -38.54
C HIS A 128 91.61 -50.77 -37.35
N GLU A 129 90.55 -49.96 -37.37
CA GLU A 129 90.18 -48.99 -36.34
C GLU A 129 88.71 -49.21 -35.95
N SER A 130 88.39 -49.21 -34.65
CA SER A 130 87.04 -49.44 -34.13
C SER A 130 86.79 -48.72 -32.81
N GLN A 131 85.58 -48.23 -32.59
CA GLN A 131 85.13 -47.69 -31.31
C GLN A 131 84.26 -48.72 -30.57
N VAL A 132 84.67 -49.06 -29.35
CA VAL A 132 84.16 -50.21 -28.59
C VAL A 132 83.89 -49.82 -27.13
N SER A 133 82.85 -50.38 -26.52
CA SER A 133 82.46 -50.08 -25.13
C SER A 133 82.90 -51.20 -24.20
N LEU A 134 84.04 -51.02 -23.51
CA LEU A 134 84.58 -51.98 -22.54
C LEU A 134 84.31 -51.48 -21.12
N GLY A 135 83.37 -52.15 -20.44
CA GLY A 135 82.90 -51.77 -19.11
C GLY A 135 82.06 -50.48 -19.15
N THR A 136 82.43 -49.49 -18.35
CA THR A 136 81.78 -48.16 -18.30
C THR A 136 82.33 -47.18 -19.35
N ARG A 137 83.40 -47.56 -20.06
CA ARG A 137 84.19 -46.66 -20.91
C ARG A 137 84.06 -46.97 -22.38
N ASN A 138 84.12 -45.92 -23.18
CA ASN A 138 84.16 -45.97 -24.63
C ASN A 138 85.59 -45.77 -25.09
N TRP A 139 86.09 -46.74 -25.84
CA TRP A 139 87.46 -46.84 -26.31
C TRP A 139 87.53 -46.66 -27.82
N ASP A 140 88.63 -46.10 -28.27
CA ASP A 140 89.02 -45.89 -29.66
C ASP A 140 90.25 -46.77 -29.87
N ILE A 141 90.18 -47.84 -30.67
CA ILE A 141 91.21 -48.90 -30.74
C ILE A 141 91.61 -49.15 -32.20
N GLN A 142 92.92 -49.13 -32.47
CA GLN A 142 93.52 -49.40 -33.78
C GLN A 142 94.53 -50.55 -33.71
N VAL A 143 94.42 -51.55 -34.59
CA VAL A 143 95.26 -52.77 -34.61
C VAL A 143 95.99 -52.95 -35.93
N SER A 144 97.28 -53.29 -35.90
CA SER A 144 98.18 -53.43 -37.06
C SER A 144 99.09 -54.67 -36.95
N SER A 145 99.31 -55.43 -38.04
CA SER A 145 100.26 -56.56 -38.05
C SER A 145 101.73 -56.12 -38.05
N LEU A 146 102.57 -56.82 -37.29
CA LEU A 146 104.03 -56.71 -37.29
C LEU A 146 104.65 -57.84 -38.10
N LEU A 147 105.52 -57.48 -39.06
CA LEU A 147 106.11 -58.42 -40.02
C LEU A 147 107.61 -58.64 -39.76
N ASN A 148 108.09 -59.85 -40.04
CA ASN A 148 109.52 -60.20 -40.01
C ASN A 148 110.24 -59.80 -41.31
N ALA A 149 111.55 -60.07 -41.38
CA ALA A 149 112.39 -59.76 -42.54
C ALA A 149 112.05 -60.56 -43.82
N ASN A 150 111.22 -61.61 -43.73
CA ASN A 150 110.71 -62.36 -44.87
C ASN A 150 109.31 -61.88 -45.33
N GLY A 151 108.65 -61.02 -44.55
CA GLY A 151 107.27 -60.56 -44.77
C GLY A 151 106.19 -61.40 -44.09
N GLU A 152 106.54 -62.29 -43.16
CA GLU A 152 105.60 -63.13 -42.40
C GLU A 152 105.21 -62.42 -41.09
N THR A 153 103.96 -62.51 -40.66
CA THR A 153 103.52 -61.93 -39.37
C THR A 153 104.23 -62.58 -38.18
N VAL A 154 104.60 -61.77 -37.19
CA VAL A 154 105.23 -62.21 -35.92
C VAL A 154 104.57 -61.62 -34.67
N GLY A 155 103.51 -60.82 -34.84
CA GLY A 155 102.74 -60.23 -33.75
C GLY A 155 101.86 -59.08 -34.23
N TYR A 156 101.25 -58.36 -33.30
CA TYR A 156 100.33 -57.24 -33.59
C TYR A 156 100.66 -56.04 -32.72
N ALA A 157 100.63 -54.83 -33.28
CA ALA A 157 100.68 -53.57 -32.53
C ALA A 157 99.27 -53.00 -32.39
N ILE A 158 98.94 -52.49 -31.20
CA ILE A 158 97.60 -52.02 -30.84
C ILE A 158 97.71 -50.65 -30.19
N ASP A 159 97.21 -49.61 -30.87
CA ASP A 159 97.06 -48.27 -30.31
C ASP A 159 95.65 -48.07 -29.77
N TRP A 160 95.48 -47.38 -28.64
CA TRP A 160 94.17 -47.26 -27.98
C TRP A 160 94.00 -46.00 -27.10
N ASN A 161 92.75 -45.54 -26.90
CA ASN A 161 92.45 -44.33 -26.15
C ASN A 161 91.00 -44.30 -25.58
N ASP A 162 90.75 -43.57 -24.48
CA ASP A 162 89.42 -43.38 -23.86
C ASP A 162 88.77 -42.06 -24.34
N ILE A 163 87.51 -42.12 -24.80
CA ILE A 163 86.75 -40.98 -25.33
C ILE A 163 85.51 -40.60 -24.49
N THR A 164 85.28 -41.29 -23.37
CA THR A 164 84.00 -41.29 -22.61
C THR A 164 83.54 -39.89 -22.18
N ALA A 165 84.45 -39.06 -21.67
CA ALA A 165 84.12 -37.74 -21.13
C ALA A 165 83.57 -36.75 -22.17
N LYS A 166 83.87 -36.95 -23.46
CA LYS A 166 83.46 -36.05 -24.55
C LYS A 166 81.95 -36.13 -24.81
N LEU A 167 81.40 -37.34 -24.89
CA LEU A 167 80.00 -37.58 -25.27
C LEU A 167 79.00 -37.00 -24.26
N SER A 168 79.30 -37.05 -22.96
CA SER A 168 78.41 -36.57 -21.89
C SER A 168 78.28 -35.04 -21.79
N ALA A 169 79.06 -34.28 -22.56
CA ALA A 169 78.96 -32.81 -22.62
C ALA A 169 77.86 -32.36 -23.61
N ASP A 170 77.77 -33.02 -24.77
CA ASP A 170 76.91 -32.62 -25.87
C ASP A 170 75.41 -32.85 -25.55
N GLU A 171 75.07 -33.98 -24.92
CA GLU A 171 73.68 -34.31 -24.53
C GLU A 171 73.03 -33.25 -23.62
N LYS A 172 73.81 -32.72 -22.66
CA LYS A 172 73.31 -31.74 -21.67
C LYS A 172 72.94 -30.41 -22.32
N THR A 173 73.65 -30.03 -23.36
CA THR A 173 73.35 -28.81 -24.14
C THR A 173 72.04 -28.96 -24.89
N TRP A 174 71.76 -30.13 -25.46
CA TRP A 174 70.52 -30.41 -26.19
C TRP A 174 69.26 -30.38 -25.30
N GLN A 175 69.34 -30.92 -24.07
CA GLN A 175 68.22 -30.93 -23.12
C GLN A 175 67.71 -29.53 -22.76
N ILE A 176 68.62 -28.55 -22.58
CA ILE A 176 68.26 -27.17 -22.21
C ILE A 176 67.49 -26.48 -23.34
N VAL A 177 67.88 -26.68 -24.60
CA VAL A 177 67.19 -26.09 -25.76
C VAL A 177 65.78 -26.66 -25.92
N GLN A 178 65.62 -27.99 -25.77
CA GLN A 178 64.31 -28.63 -25.84
C GLN A 178 63.36 -28.17 -24.71
N ALA A 179 63.88 -27.91 -23.51
CA ALA A 179 63.07 -27.36 -22.42
C ALA A 179 62.53 -25.95 -22.74
N LEU A 180 63.32 -25.08 -23.38
CA LEU A 180 62.89 -23.73 -23.77
C LEU A 180 61.87 -23.72 -24.92
N GLU A 181 61.99 -24.66 -25.87
CA GLU A 181 60.98 -24.85 -26.93
C GLU A 181 59.63 -25.32 -26.39
N GLY A 182 59.64 -26.12 -25.31
CA GLY A 182 58.42 -26.59 -24.64
C GLY A 182 57.71 -25.52 -23.79
N CYS A 183 58.33 -24.36 -23.54
CA CYS A 183 57.72 -23.29 -22.74
C CYS A 183 56.61 -22.55 -23.51
N SER A 184 55.45 -22.40 -22.89
CA SER A 184 54.31 -21.63 -23.44
C SER A 184 54.46 -20.11 -23.33
N THR A 185 55.28 -19.60 -22.40
CA THR A 185 55.64 -18.17 -22.39
C THR A 185 56.58 -17.84 -23.54
N ASN A 186 56.49 -16.62 -24.07
CA ASN A 186 57.33 -16.18 -25.17
C ASN A 186 58.75 -15.88 -24.66
N VAL A 187 59.75 -16.67 -25.06
CA VAL A 187 61.14 -16.51 -24.62
C VAL A 187 62.03 -16.09 -25.79
N MET A 188 62.81 -15.02 -25.57
CA MET A 188 63.88 -14.55 -26.45
C MET A 188 65.20 -14.51 -25.70
N ILE A 189 66.31 -14.81 -26.38
CA ILE A 189 67.66 -14.62 -25.86
C ILE A 189 68.48 -13.81 -26.87
N ALA A 190 69.16 -12.78 -26.37
CA ALA A 190 70.10 -11.96 -27.15
C ALA A 190 71.54 -12.07 -26.62
N ASP A 191 72.53 -11.85 -27.48
CA ASP A 191 73.94 -11.76 -27.11
C ASP A 191 74.28 -10.45 -26.37
N ALA A 192 75.53 -10.29 -25.95
CA ALA A 192 76.03 -9.07 -25.30
C ALA A 192 75.96 -7.81 -26.20
N ASN A 193 75.84 -7.96 -27.52
CA ASN A 193 75.65 -6.85 -28.46
C ASN A 193 74.17 -6.48 -28.66
N LEU A 194 73.26 -7.31 -28.13
CA LEU A 194 71.80 -7.30 -28.27
C LEU A 194 71.25 -7.90 -29.59
N ASN A 195 72.01 -8.76 -30.27
CA ASN A 195 71.52 -9.58 -31.38
C ASN A 195 70.75 -10.79 -30.84
N VAL A 196 69.54 -11.05 -31.34
CA VAL A 196 68.73 -12.22 -30.95
C VAL A 196 69.40 -13.51 -31.45
N VAL A 197 69.93 -14.31 -30.53
CA VAL A 197 70.61 -15.59 -30.82
C VAL A 197 69.69 -16.81 -30.65
N TYR A 198 68.59 -16.66 -29.90
CA TYR A 198 67.58 -17.70 -29.76
C TYR A 198 66.18 -17.11 -29.50
N ARG A 199 65.15 -17.83 -29.93
CA ARG A 199 63.72 -17.56 -29.67
C ARG A 199 62.98 -18.88 -29.64
N ASN A 200 62.03 -19.05 -28.72
CA ASN A 200 61.22 -20.27 -28.68
C ASN A 200 60.02 -20.23 -29.64
N THR A 201 59.41 -21.40 -29.84
CA THR A 201 58.23 -21.59 -30.69
C THR A 201 57.06 -20.69 -30.28
N ALA A 202 56.82 -20.48 -28.97
CA ALA A 202 55.76 -19.58 -28.49
C ALA A 202 55.98 -18.14 -28.97
N LEU A 203 57.19 -17.58 -28.77
CA LEU A 203 57.52 -16.23 -29.23
C LEU A 203 57.39 -16.11 -30.75
N LYS A 204 57.86 -17.10 -31.51
CA LYS A 204 57.69 -17.13 -32.97
C LYS A 204 56.21 -17.06 -33.38
N GLN A 205 55.33 -17.82 -32.72
CA GLN A 205 53.89 -17.81 -33.03
C GLN A 205 53.22 -16.47 -32.68
N ASN A 206 53.47 -15.93 -31.48
CA ASN A 206 52.84 -14.67 -31.06
C ASN A 206 53.38 -13.44 -31.81
N LEU A 207 54.67 -13.41 -32.15
CA LEU A 207 55.21 -12.37 -33.05
C LEU A 207 54.56 -12.44 -34.44
N LYS A 208 54.19 -13.63 -34.91
CA LYS A 208 53.51 -13.81 -36.20
C LYS A 208 52.01 -13.44 -36.13
N LYS A 209 51.32 -13.76 -35.02
CA LYS A 209 49.94 -13.31 -34.72
C LYS A 209 49.85 -11.78 -34.78
N TRP A 210 50.77 -11.09 -34.12
CA TRP A 210 50.74 -9.63 -33.96
C TRP A 210 51.55 -8.84 -35.00
N GLU A 211 52.18 -9.51 -35.97
CA GLU A 211 52.98 -8.89 -37.04
C GLU A 211 52.28 -7.70 -37.75
N PRO A 212 50.98 -7.75 -38.11
CA PRO A 212 50.31 -6.62 -38.76
C PRO A 212 50.15 -5.38 -37.87
N GLU A 213 50.08 -5.55 -36.55
CA GLU A 213 50.00 -4.45 -35.60
C GLU A 213 51.40 -3.91 -35.27
N PHE A 214 52.39 -4.80 -35.11
CA PHE A 214 53.78 -4.42 -34.87
C PHE A 214 54.38 -3.68 -36.08
N GLN A 215 53.99 -4.02 -37.31
CA GLN A 215 54.33 -3.25 -38.51
C GLN A 215 53.78 -1.81 -38.51
N LYS A 216 52.68 -1.52 -37.81
CA LYS A 216 52.18 -0.13 -37.63
C LYS A 216 52.99 0.65 -36.60
N VAL A 217 53.64 -0.02 -35.66
CA VAL A 217 54.38 0.59 -34.54
C VAL A 217 55.87 0.77 -34.86
N PHE A 218 56.47 -0.20 -35.54
CA PHE A 218 57.91 -0.26 -35.88
C PHE A 218 58.19 -0.10 -37.38
N GLY A 219 57.15 -0.05 -38.22
CA GLY A 219 57.25 0.09 -39.68
C GLY A 219 57.16 -1.23 -40.44
N ALA A 220 56.86 -1.14 -41.74
CA ALA A 220 56.63 -2.29 -42.62
C ALA A 220 57.87 -3.18 -42.87
N SER A 221 59.04 -2.81 -42.33
CA SER A 221 60.28 -3.61 -42.30
C SER A 221 60.37 -4.56 -41.09
N PHE A 222 59.37 -4.55 -40.20
CA PHE A 222 59.21 -5.58 -39.18
C PHE A 222 58.71 -6.89 -39.83
N ASN A 223 59.44 -7.99 -39.61
CA ASN A 223 59.10 -9.32 -40.09
C ASN A 223 59.36 -10.33 -38.98
N ALA A 224 58.31 -11.02 -38.54
CA ALA A 224 58.32 -11.92 -37.40
C ALA A 224 59.22 -13.16 -37.59
N GLU A 225 59.54 -13.54 -38.83
CA GLU A 225 60.46 -14.66 -39.09
C GLU A 225 61.93 -14.25 -39.12
N GLN A 226 62.21 -12.98 -39.41
CA GLN A 226 63.57 -12.42 -39.47
C GLN A 226 64.07 -11.87 -38.13
N VAL A 227 63.36 -12.13 -37.02
CA VAL A 227 63.74 -11.65 -35.68
C VAL A 227 65.01 -12.34 -35.16
N LEU A 228 65.23 -13.61 -35.51
CA LEU A 228 66.48 -14.31 -35.19
C LEU A 228 67.63 -13.71 -36.01
N GLY A 229 68.73 -13.33 -35.34
CA GLY A 229 69.90 -12.69 -35.94
C GLY A 229 69.81 -11.16 -36.07
N ARG A 230 68.67 -10.52 -35.75
CA ARG A 230 68.54 -9.05 -35.72
C ARG A 230 68.83 -8.49 -34.33
N CYS A 231 69.19 -7.21 -34.26
CA CYS A 231 69.40 -6.49 -33.01
C CYS A 231 68.06 -6.04 -32.42
N ILE A 232 67.87 -6.15 -31.10
CA ILE A 232 66.60 -5.72 -30.46
C ILE A 232 66.37 -4.20 -30.55
N ASP A 233 67.41 -3.43 -30.88
CA ASP A 233 67.35 -2.00 -31.20
C ASP A 233 66.30 -1.71 -32.29
N ASP A 234 66.15 -2.60 -33.27
CA ASP A 234 65.16 -2.51 -34.35
C ASP A 234 63.70 -2.48 -33.85
N PHE A 235 63.48 -2.86 -32.60
CA PHE A 235 62.17 -2.92 -31.95
C PHE A 235 61.98 -1.81 -30.90
N HIS A 236 62.85 -0.79 -30.87
CA HIS A 236 62.81 0.32 -29.90
C HIS A 236 62.88 1.70 -30.59
N LYS A 237 62.06 2.65 -30.12
CA LYS A 237 62.03 4.02 -30.69
C LYS A 237 63.21 4.90 -30.27
N ASP A 238 63.81 4.65 -29.10
CA ASP A 238 65.15 5.11 -28.72
C ASP A 238 65.98 3.89 -28.31
N PRO A 239 66.77 3.30 -29.24
CA PRO A 239 67.72 2.23 -28.92
C PRO A 239 68.75 2.61 -27.85
N SER A 240 69.13 3.89 -27.80
CA SER A 240 70.09 4.39 -26.80
C SER A 240 69.49 4.40 -25.40
N HIS A 241 68.16 4.55 -25.25
CA HIS A 241 67.48 4.36 -23.98
C HIS A 241 67.61 2.92 -23.51
N GLN A 242 67.20 1.95 -24.33
CA GLN A 242 67.22 0.54 -23.91
C GLN A 242 68.63 0.05 -23.62
N ARG A 243 69.64 0.48 -24.39
CA ARG A 243 71.05 0.17 -24.10
C ARG A 243 71.54 0.77 -22.78
N ARG A 244 71.12 2.00 -22.41
CA ARG A 244 71.43 2.59 -21.08
C ARG A 244 70.73 1.85 -19.94
N VAL A 245 69.50 1.39 -20.15
CA VAL A 245 68.73 0.62 -19.16
C VAL A 245 69.39 -0.74 -18.92
N LEU A 246 69.63 -1.53 -19.97
CA LEU A 246 70.23 -2.86 -19.85
C LEU A 246 71.67 -2.85 -19.32
N ALA A 247 72.43 -1.77 -19.52
CA ALA A 247 73.77 -1.61 -18.97
C ALA A 247 73.80 -1.44 -17.42
N ASN A 248 72.65 -1.15 -16.78
CA ASN A 248 72.57 -1.08 -15.32
C ASN A 248 72.22 -2.46 -14.73
N GLU A 249 73.24 -3.27 -14.43
CA GLU A 249 73.09 -4.60 -13.82
C GLU A 249 72.20 -4.67 -12.56
N SER A 250 71.99 -3.54 -11.85
CA SER A 250 71.12 -3.51 -10.67
C SER A 250 69.61 -3.59 -10.97
N ILE A 251 69.18 -3.51 -12.24
CA ILE A 251 67.74 -3.62 -12.58
C ILE A 251 67.23 -5.06 -12.69
N PHE A 252 68.12 -6.07 -12.79
CA PHE A 252 67.73 -7.45 -13.07
C PHE A 252 67.43 -8.23 -11.77
N PRO A 253 66.29 -8.94 -11.65
CA PRO A 253 65.22 -9.14 -12.64
C PRO A 253 64.36 -7.90 -12.88
N PHE A 254 64.33 -7.41 -14.12
CA PHE A 254 63.51 -6.26 -14.49
C PHE A 254 62.13 -6.75 -14.92
N LYS A 255 61.06 -6.17 -14.37
CA LYS A 255 59.67 -6.47 -14.75
C LYS A 255 58.90 -5.18 -15.02
N THR A 256 58.16 -5.15 -16.12
CA THR A 256 57.37 -3.98 -16.54
C THR A 256 56.15 -4.41 -17.36
N HIS A 257 55.17 -3.54 -17.48
CA HIS A 257 54.03 -3.71 -18.39
C HIS A 257 54.23 -2.74 -19.56
N ILE A 258 54.35 -3.25 -20.78
CA ILE A 258 54.48 -2.43 -22.00
C ILE A 258 53.19 -2.46 -22.83
N THR A 259 53.10 -1.55 -23.79
CA THR A 259 51.97 -1.49 -24.73
C THR A 259 52.50 -1.25 -26.13
N VAL A 260 52.12 -2.11 -27.08
CA VAL A 260 52.62 -2.12 -28.45
C VAL A 260 51.43 -2.21 -29.39
N GLY A 261 50.98 -1.05 -29.89
CA GLY A 261 49.72 -0.95 -30.63
C GLY A 261 48.54 -1.24 -29.69
N PRO A 262 47.60 -2.15 -30.05
CA PRO A 262 46.53 -2.56 -29.15
C PRO A 262 47.01 -3.53 -28.04
N VAL A 263 48.17 -4.18 -28.21
CA VAL A 263 48.61 -5.30 -27.36
C VAL A 263 49.17 -4.78 -26.03
N ARG A 264 48.73 -5.37 -24.93
CA ARG A 264 49.29 -5.18 -23.58
C ARG A 264 50.15 -6.39 -23.22
N ILE A 265 51.41 -6.15 -22.83
CA ILE A 265 52.39 -7.21 -22.63
C ILE A 265 53.08 -7.04 -21.27
N ASP A 266 53.03 -8.08 -20.45
CA ASP A 266 53.87 -8.20 -19.25
C ASP A 266 55.25 -8.69 -19.71
N LEU A 267 56.29 -7.89 -19.48
CA LEU A 267 57.66 -8.15 -19.94
C LEU A 267 58.60 -8.31 -18.73
N ALA A 268 59.30 -9.43 -18.67
CA ALA A 268 60.41 -9.68 -17.75
C ALA A 268 61.74 -9.79 -18.50
N VAL A 269 62.83 -9.30 -17.91
CA VAL A 269 64.19 -9.31 -18.49
C VAL A 269 65.24 -9.67 -17.43
N ASN A 270 66.22 -10.50 -17.79
CA ASN A 270 67.39 -10.85 -16.98
C ASN A 270 68.69 -10.82 -17.81
N SER A 271 69.84 -10.60 -17.16
CA SER A 271 71.17 -10.80 -17.77
C SER A 271 71.65 -12.25 -17.62
N ILE A 272 72.27 -12.79 -18.68
CA ILE A 272 72.94 -14.09 -18.72
C ILE A 272 74.43 -13.86 -18.46
N LYS A 273 75.04 -14.65 -17.57
CA LYS A 273 76.43 -14.46 -17.12
C LYS A 273 77.28 -15.70 -17.36
N ASP A 274 78.56 -15.49 -17.67
CA ASP A 274 79.54 -16.57 -17.78
C ASP A 274 80.01 -17.07 -16.40
N HIS A 275 80.88 -18.09 -16.39
CA HIS A 275 81.47 -18.64 -15.17
C HIS A 275 82.33 -17.64 -14.36
N ASN A 276 82.68 -16.49 -14.93
CA ASN A 276 83.40 -15.39 -14.27
C ASN A 276 82.46 -14.28 -13.77
N GLY A 277 81.14 -14.44 -13.94
CA GLY A 277 80.13 -13.44 -13.58
C GLY A 277 79.99 -12.29 -14.57
N LYS A 278 80.64 -12.35 -15.74
CA LYS A 278 80.53 -11.35 -16.80
C LYS A 278 79.27 -11.58 -17.61
N THR A 279 78.48 -10.54 -17.86
CA THR A 279 77.30 -10.61 -18.73
C THR A 279 77.68 -10.90 -20.18
N ILE A 280 77.08 -11.95 -20.74
CA ILE A 280 77.29 -12.47 -22.10
C ILE A 280 76.03 -12.39 -22.98
N GLY A 281 74.88 -12.06 -22.40
CA GLY A 281 73.61 -11.92 -23.10
C GLY A 281 72.46 -11.55 -22.18
N TYR A 282 71.24 -11.57 -22.69
CA TYR A 282 70.02 -11.25 -21.94
C TYR A 282 68.88 -12.19 -22.33
N THR A 283 68.10 -12.68 -21.36
CA THR A 283 66.82 -13.37 -21.59
C THR A 283 65.67 -12.38 -21.45
N THR A 284 64.63 -12.51 -22.27
CA THR A 284 63.35 -11.82 -22.09
C THR A 284 62.20 -12.82 -22.11
N GLU A 285 61.22 -12.65 -21.22
CA GLU A 285 59.99 -13.44 -21.12
C GLU A 285 58.78 -12.49 -21.29
N TRP A 286 57.88 -12.80 -22.23
CA TRP A 286 56.77 -11.91 -22.61
C TRP A 286 55.42 -12.64 -22.49
N LEU A 287 54.40 -12.03 -21.87
CA LEU A 287 53.04 -12.56 -21.76
C LEU A 287 52.01 -11.55 -22.29
N ASP A 288 51.15 -11.99 -23.21
CA ASP A 288 50.01 -11.18 -23.73
C ASP A 288 48.88 -11.18 -22.70
N VAL A 289 48.47 -9.99 -22.25
CA VAL A 289 47.44 -9.80 -21.21
C VAL A 289 46.28 -8.93 -21.70
N THR A 290 46.20 -8.71 -23.01
CA THR A 290 45.30 -7.73 -23.64
C THR A 290 43.82 -8.01 -23.34
N GLU A 291 43.37 -9.25 -23.56
CA GLU A 291 41.98 -9.67 -23.33
C GLU A 291 41.63 -9.63 -21.83
N ARG A 292 42.52 -10.16 -20.96
CA ARG A 292 42.33 -10.15 -19.51
C ARG A 292 42.09 -8.75 -18.96
N LEU A 293 42.93 -7.78 -19.33
CA LEU A 293 42.80 -6.40 -18.85
C LEU A 293 41.52 -5.72 -19.39
N ALA A 294 41.11 -6.01 -20.62
CA ALA A 294 39.87 -5.48 -21.19
C ALA A 294 38.63 -6.03 -20.46
N SER A 295 38.58 -7.34 -20.18
CA SER A 295 37.49 -7.94 -19.39
C SER A 295 37.46 -7.42 -17.95
N GLU A 296 38.63 -7.25 -17.31
CA GLU A 296 38.72 -6.63 -15.99
C GLU A 296 38.17 -5.19 -15.96
N GLU A 297 38.42 -4.39 -17.00
CA GLU A 297 37.94 -3.00 -17.09
C GLU A 297 36.43 -2.94 -17.36
N GLN A 298 35.90 -3.80 -18.24
CA GLN A 298 34.46 -3.94 -18.46
C GLN A 298 33.72 -4.42 -17.21
N TYR A 299 34.28 -5.38 -16.46
CA TYR A 299 33.72 -5.84 -15.19
C TYR A 299 33.67 -4.69 -14.16
N LYS A 300 34.76 -3.94 -14.01
CA LYS A 300 34.81 -2.76 -13.12
C LYS A 300 33.78 -1.69 -13.52
N ALA A 301 33.53 -1.49 -14.82
CA ALA A 301 32.49 -0.59 -15.31
C ALA A 301 31.07 -1.07 -14.95
N LYS A 302 30.74 -2.36 -15.17
CA LYS A 302 29.46 -2.96 -14.77
C LYS A 302 29.22 -2.86 -13.26
N VAL A 303 30.21 -3.23 -12.44
CA VAL A 303 30.13 -3.12 -10.96
C VAL A 303 29.84 -1.67 -10.54
N ARG A 304 30.52 -0.71 -11.17
CA ARG A 304 30.34 0.72 -10.88
C ARG A 304 28.94 1.20 -11.23
N GLU A 305 28.38 0.82 -12.39
CA GLU A 305 27.03 1.23 -12.77
C GLU A 305 25.98 0.70 -11.78
N ILE A 306 26.07 -0.58 -11.39
CA ILE A 306 25.14 -1.17 -10.42
C ILE A 306 25.27 -0.47 -9.05
N ALA A 307 26.49 -0.15 -8.62
CA ALA A 307 26.73 0.57 -7.36
C ALA A 307 26.17 2.01 -7.40
N GLU A 308 26.39 2.76 -8.47
CA GLU A 308 25.85 4.12 -8.64
C GLU A 308 24.31 4.12 -8.69
N ARG A 309 23.70 3.13 -9.37
CA ARG A 309 22.24 2.94 -9.35
C ARG A 309 21.72 2.54 -7.96
N MET A 310 22.40 1.65 -7.22
CA MET A 310 22.04 1.28 -5.85
C MET A 310 22.10 2.49 -4.89
N GLU A 311 23.11 3.33 -5.02
CA GLU A 311 23.26 4.54 -4.19
C GLU A 311 22.15 5.56 -4.51
N PHE A 312 21.87 5.78 -5.81
CA PHE A 312 20.75 6.63 -6.24
C PHE A 312 19.41 6.13 -5.71
N LEU A 313 19.11 4.83 -5.85
CA LEU A 313 17.86 4.23 -5.36
C LEU A 313 17.69 4.42 -3.85
N ARG A 314 18.76 4.17 -3.08
CA ARG A 314 18.75 4.30 -1.61
C ARG A 314 18.57 5.76 -1.19
N GLY A 315 19.36 6.67 -1.76
CA GLY A 315 19.34 8.09 -1.41
C GLY A 315 18.06 8.79 -1.88
N ALA A 316 17.75 8.72 -3.18
CA ALA A 316 16.62 9.44 -3.77
C ALA A 316 15.29 8.98 -3.17
N CYS A 317 15.00 7.67 -3.15
CA CYS A 317 13.69 7.23 -2.68
C CYS A 317 13.53 7.28 -1.16
N SER A 318 14.61 7.13 -0.37
CA SER A 318 14.54 7.43 1.06
C SER A 318 14.28 8.91 1.32
N THR A 319 14.74 9.81 0.45
CA THR A 319 14.49 11.26 0.55
C THR A 319 13.07 11.60 0.09
N ASP A 320 12.63 11.10 -1.07
CA ASP A 320 11.27 11.31 -1.60
C ASP A 320 10.21 10.81 -0.61
N LEU A 321 10.42 9.61 -0.02
CA LEU A 321 9.49 9.04 0.95
C LEU A 321 9.53 9.78 2.30
N ALA A 322 10.70 10.23 2.77
CA ALA A 322 10.81 11.04 3.98
C ALA A 322 10.09 12.39 3.82
N ASN A 323 10.36 13.12 2.72
CA ASN A 323 9.72 14.39 2.41
C ASN A 323 8.19 14.24 2.28
N ALA A 324 7.71 13.18 1.64
CA ALA A 324 6.27 12.94 1.48
C ALA A 324 5.58 12.53 2.79
N MET A 325 6.28 11.82 3.68
CA MET A 325 5.81 11.55 5.05
C MET A 325 5.83 12.81 5.91
N GLU A 326 6.78 13.73 5.71
CA GLU A 326 6.80 15.04 6.37
C GLU A 326 5.65 15.94 5.88
N SER A 327 5.38 16.01 4.57
CA SER A 327 4.16 16.66 4.05
C SER A 327 2.90 16.07 4.67
N LEU A 328 2.75 14.74 4.65
CA LEU A 328 1.60 14.03 5.24
C LEU A 328 1.44 14.33 6.74
N ALA A 329 2.54 14.37 7.51
CA ALA A 329 2.52 14.71 8.94
C ALA A 329 2.16 16.17 9.21
N ASN A 330 2.52 17.08 8.29
CA ASN A 330 2.11 18.49 8.29
C ASN A 330 0.72 18.72 7.66
N GLY A 331 -0.04 17.67 7.35
CA GLY A 331 -1.39 17.73 6.80
C GLY A 331 -1.47 17.96 5.29
N ASP A 332 -0.35 18.08 4.57
CA ASP A 332 -0.33 18.19 3.12
C ASP A 332 -0.58 16.84 2.45
N LEU A 333 -1.81 16.64 1.99
CA LEU A 333 -2.25 15.44 1.29
C LEU A 333 -2.07 15.56 -0.23
N THR A 334 -1.39 16.57 -0.76
CA THR A 334 -1.21 16.74 -2.22
C THR A 334 -0.01 15.97 -2.78
N VAL A 335 1.00 15.69 -1.95
CA VAL A 335 2.25 15.05 -2.40
C VAL A 335 2.03 13.59 -2.81
N THR A 336 2.35 13.28 -4.06
CA THR A 336 2.31 11.94 -4.64
C THR A 336 3.68 11.59 -5.21
N ILE A 337 4.24 10.43 -4.84
CA ILE A 337 5.55 9.99 -5.31
C ILE A 337 5.39 9.15 -6.58
N THR A 338 6.08 9.49 -7.67
CA THR A 338 6.17 8.64 -8.87
C THR A 338 7.49 7.86 -8.87
N PRO A 339 7.49 6.51 -8.83
CA PRO A 339 8.73 5.74 -8.87
C PRO A 339 9.38 5.79 -10.26
N ARG A 340 10.54 6.44 -10.37
CA ARG A 340 11.22 6.71 -11.66
C ARG A 340 12.28 5.68 -12.05
N THR A 341 12.70 4.83 -11.11
CA THR A 341 13.86 3.94 -11.30
C THR A 341 13.49 2.69 -12.13
N PRO A 342 14.14 2.47 -13.29
CA PRO A 342 13.93 1.25 -14.08
C PRO A 342 14.59 0.03 -13.42
N LEU A 343 14.26 -1.17 -13.91
CA LEU A 343 14.99 -2.39 -13.58
C LEU A 343 16.39 -2.37 -14.24
N LEU A 344 17.30 -3.15 -13.68
CA LEU A 344 18.55 -3.57 -14.33
C LEU A 344 18.32 -4.87 -15.10
N GLU A 345 18.97 -5.01 -16.25
CA GLU A 345 19.17 -6.30 -16.91
C GLU A 345 20.12 -7.17 -16.05
N ILE A 346 19.97 -8.50 -16.14
CA ILE A 346 20.77 -9.45 -15.35
C ILE A 346 21.93 -9.95 -16.22
N PRO A 347 23.21 -9.66 -15.88
CA PRO A 347 24.36 -10.13 -16.64
C PRO A 347 24.58 -11.65 -16.52
N GLU A 348 25.39 -12.23 -17.40
CA GLU A 348 25.76 -13.65 -17.34
C GLU A 348 26.76 -13.96 -16.21
N GLU A 349 27.57 -12.97 -15.80
CA GLU A 349 28.57 -13.14 -14.75
C GLU A 349 27.92 -13.24 -13.36
N VAL A 350 28.07 -14.37 -12.67
CA VAL A 350 27.31 -14.75 -11.46
C VAL A 350 27.29 -13.66 -10.37
N ASP A 351 28.43 -13.04 -10.06
CA ASP A 351 28.51 -12.00 -9.03
C ASP A 351 27.74 -10.73 -9.44
N LEU A 352 27.83 -10.34 -10.71
CA LEU A 352 27.09 -9.21 -11.28
C LEU A 352 25.59 -9.51 -11.41
N ALA A 353 25.23 -10.76 -11.72
CA ALA A 353 23.85 -11.23 -11.72
C ALA A 353 23.22 -11.10 -10.33
N LEU A 354 23.94 -11.51 -9.28
CA LEU A 354 23.51 -11.37 -7.89
C LEU A 354 23.37 -9.89 -7.48
N MET A 355 24.30 -9.02 -7.88
CA MET A 355 24.18 -7.58 -7.62
C MET A 355 22.98 -6.95 -8.35
N ALA A 356 22.75 -7.29 -9.63
CA ALA A 356 21.62 -6.80 -10.42
C ALA A 356 20.27 -7.29 -9.87
N GLN A 357 20.17 -8.56 -9.45
CA GLN A 357 19.00 -9.11 -8.76
C GLN A 357 18.75 -8.39 -7.42
N THR A 358 19.79 -8.21 -6.60
CA THR A 358 19.70 -7.48 -5.31
C THR A 358 19.19 -6.04 -5.50
N PHE A 359 19.65 -5.34 -6.55
CA PHE A 359 19.13 -4.03 -6.91
C PHE A 359 17.66 -4.09 -7.32
N ASN A 360 17.29 -5.04 -8.19
CA ASN A 360 15.92 -5.19 -8.68
C ASN A 360 14.93 -5.51 -7.55
N ASP A 361 15.30 -6.37 -6.60
CA ASP A 361 14.48 -6.71 -5.45
C ASP A 361 14.33 -5.54 -4.49
N LEU A 362 15.42 -4.82 -4.17
CA LEU A 362 15.35 -3.58 -3.38
C LEU A 362 14.44 -2.56 -4.08
N ARG A 363 14.62 -2.34 -5.38
CA ARG A 363 13.80 -1.44 -6.20
C ARG A 363 12.32 -1.84 -6.18
N ASN A 364 12.01 -3.13 -6.24
CA ASN A 364 10.64 -3.64 -6.19
C ASN A 364 10.00 -3.50 -4.79
N GLN A 365 10.79 -3.62 -3.71
CA GLN A 365 10.33 -3.30 -2.34
C GLN A 365 10.07 -1.80 -2.18
N THR A 366 10.98 -0.96 -2.68
CA THR A 366 10.87 0.50 -2.69
C THR A 366 9.64 0.99 -3.45
N VAL A 367 9.36 0.42 -4.65
CA VAL A 367 8.14 0.71 -5.42
C VAL A 367 6.88 0.39 -4.60
N LYS A 368 6.81 -0.77 -3.94
CA LYS A 368 5.67 -1.15 -3.09
C LYS A 368 5.46 -0.21 -1.92
N ALA A 369 6.53 0.31 -1.31
CA ALA A 369 6.44 1.29 -0.23
C ALA A 369 5.86 2.63 -0.73
N VAL A 370 6.27 3.08 -1.92
CA VAL A 370 5.72 4.26 -2.60
C VAL A 370 4.24 4.07 -2.98
N GLU A 371 3.88 2.91 -3.53
CA GLU A 371 2.49 2.56 -3.88
C GLU A 371 1.58 2.54 -2.64
N ALA A 372 2.07 1.95 -1.54
CA ALA A 372 1.36 1.92 -0.26
C ALA A 372 1.19 3.33 0.35
N TYR A 373 2.23 4.18 0.31
CA TYR A 373 2.11 5.59 0.72
C TYR A 373 1.05 6.33 -0.11
N ASN A 374 1.15 6.26 -1.45
CA ASN A 374 0.21 6.95 -2.34
C ASN A 374 -1.23 6.49 -2.11
N THR A 375 -1.45 5.20 -1.85
CA THR A 375 -2.77 4.65 -1.53
C THR A 375 -3.28 5.15 -0.18
N ALA A 376 -2.45 5.15 0.86
CA ALA A 376 -2.83 5.67 2.18
C ALA A 376 -3.15 7.18 2.14
N ARG A 377 -2.35 7.97 1.41
CA ARG A 377 -2.61 9.40 1.14
C ARG A 377 -3.96 9.59 0.45
N GLU A 378 -4.27 8.80 -0.57
CA GLU A 378 -5.54 8.87 -1.29
C GLU A 378 -6.74 8.52 -0.40
N SER A 379 -6.66 7.44 0.38
CA SER A 379 -7.73 7.07 1.33
C SER A 379 -7.95 8.15 2.39
N LEU A 380 -6.89 8.71 2.98
CA LEU A 380 -7.02 9.80 3.94
C LEU A 380 -7.58 11.08 3.28
N SER A 381 -7.15 11.38 2.05
CA SER A 381 -7.64 12.52 1.27
C SER A 381 -9.13 12.41 0.94
N SER A 382 -9.65 11.20 0.69
CA SER A 382 -11.08 10.96 0.52
C SER A 382 -11.84 11.17 1.84
N LEU A 383 -11.39 10.52 2.93
CA LEU A 383 -12.00 10.64 4.25
C LEU A 383 -12.06 12.09 4.76
N VAL A 384 -11.00 12.88 4.57
CA VAL A 384 -10.95 14.30 4.94
C VAL A 384 -11.91 15.14 4.08
N ALA A 385 -11.99 14.88 2.76
CA ALA A 385 -12.93 15.57 1.88
C ALA A 385 -14.40 15.24 2.21
N GLU A 386 -14.70 13.96 2.42
CA GLU A 386 -16.02 13.46 2.84
C GLU A 386 -16.43 14.04 4.20
N THR A 387 -15.52 14.05 5.18
CA THR A 387 -15.77 14.64 6.51
C THR A 387 -16.03 16.16 6.40
N ARG A 388 -15.30 16.86 5.53
CA ARG A 388 -15.50 18.29 5.27
C ARG A 388 -16.86 18.58 4.64
N LEU A 389 -17.30 17.77 3.68
CA LEU A 389 -18.62 17.86 3.05
C LEU A 389 -19.74 17.55 4.06
N ALA A 390 -19.57 16.50 4.87
CA ALA A 390 -20.52 16.14 5.92
C ALA A 390 -20.67 17.25 6.96
N ALA A 391 -19.56 17.81 7.45
CA ALA A 391 -19.58 18.92 8.39
C ALA A 391 -20.25 20.19 7.81
N ASP A 392 -19.97 20.54 6.56
CA ASP A 392 -20.66 21.65 5.87
C ASP A 392 -22.17 21.41 5.69
N SER A 393 -22.57 20.15 5.44
CA SER A 393 -23.98 19.78 5.40
C SER A 393 -24.65 19.87 6.77
N ILE A 394 -24.00 19.39 7.84
CA ILE A 394 -24.52 19.47 9.21
C ILE A 394 -24.66 20.94 9.64
N ALA A 395 -23.68 21.79 9.35
CA ALA A 395 -23.77 23.23 9.66
C ALA A 395 -24.96 23.89 8.95
N ARG A 396 -25.15 23.62 7.65
CA ARG A 396 -26.28 24.15 6.87
C ARG A 396 -27.63 23.65 7.40
N SER A 397 -27.79 22.34 7.60
CA SER A 397 -29.04 21.78 8.14
C SER A 397 -29.32 22.21 9.58
N SER A 398 -28.30 22.41 10.43
CA SER A 398 -28.50 22.92 11.80
C SER A 398 -28.99 24.38 11.78
N SER A 399 -28.49 25.20 10.85
CA SER A 399 -28.98 26.56 10.62
C SER A 399 -30.43 26.56 10.11
N GLU A 400 -30.78 25.67 9.19
CA GLU A 400 -32.15 25.50 8.68
C GLU A 400 -33.13 25.04 9.79
N VAL A 401 -32.72 24.13 10.68
CA VAL A 401 -33.53 23.72 11.84
C VAL A 401 -33.66 24.87 12.84
N SER A 402 -32.61 25.66 13.11
CA SER A 402 -32.71 26.84 13.96
C SER A 402 -33.75 27.84 13.44
N ILE A 403 -33.73 28.14 12.13
CA ILE A 403 -34.73 29.03 11.50
C ILE A 403 -36.14 28.42 11.54
N GLY A 404 -36.26 27.10 11.43
CA GLY A 404 -37.53 26.38 11.59
C GLY A 404 -38.08 26.43 13.02
N ASN A 405 -37.18 26.40 14.02
CA ASN A 405 -37.55 26.56 15.43
C ASN A 405 -37.97 27.99 15.74
N ASP A 406 -37.35 29.01 15.11
CA ASP A 406 -37.76 30.42 15.26
C ASP A 406 -39.20 30.65 14.73
N ASP A 407 -39.57 30.06 13.59
CA ASP A 407 -40.97 30.05 13.08
C ASP A 407 -41.92 29.33 14.05
N LEU A 408 -41.49 28.18 14.59
CA LEU A 408 -42.28 27.41 15.56
C LEU A 408 -42.42 28.14 16.90
N ALA A 409 -41.40 28.91 17.33
CA ALA A 409 -41.45 29.77 18.51
C ALA A 409 -42.53 30.84 18.34
N GLN A 410 -42.44 31.65 17.27
CA GLN A 410 -43.41 32.71 16.98
C GLN A 410 -44.84 32.14 16.91
N ARG A 411 -45.03 31.01 16.23
CA ARG A 411 -46.35 30.38 16.11
C ARG A 411 -46.86 29.77 17.43
N THR A 412 -45.97 29.39 18.33
CA THR A 412 -46.33 28.94 19.69
C THR A 412 -46.75 30.12 20.56
N GLU A 413 -46.09 31.29 20.45
CA GLU A 413 -46.53 32.54 21.08
C GLU A 413 -47.88 33.04 20.53
N GLU A 414 -48.06 33.03 19.20
CA GLU A 414 -49.33 33.35 18.54
C GLU A 414 -50.47 32.42 18.99
N GLN A 415 -50.17 31.11 19.17
CA GLN A 415 -51.12 30.12 19.68
C GLN A 415 -51.45 30.36 21.16
N ALA A 416 -50.46 30.69 22.00
CA ALA A 416 -50.69 31.00 23.41
C ALA A 416 -51.60 32.24 23.58
N SER A 417 -51.32 33.31 22.84
CA SER A 417 -52.16 34.52 22.79
C SER A 417 -53.60 34.22 22.32
N SER A 418 -53.74 33.38 21.28
CA SER A 418 -55.04 32.94 20.78
C SER A 418 -55.82 32.09 21.81
N LEU A 419 -55.12 31.28 22.61
CA LEU A 419 -55.71 30.50 23.70
C LEU A 419 -56.14 31.38 24.87
N GLU A 420 -55.40 32.43 25.20
CA GLU A 420 -55.76 33.41 26.25
C GLU A 420 -57.03 34.20 25.87
N GLU A 421 -57.12 34.70 24.62
CA GLU A 421 -58.34 35.36 24.11
C GLU A 421 -59.53 34.39 24.07
N THR A 422 -59.30 33.13 23.69
CA THR A 422 -60.33 32.08 23.69
C THR A 422 -60.79 31.74 25.11
N ALA A 423 -59.88 31.62 26.07
CA ALA A 423 -60.20 31.33 27.47
C ALA A 423 -61.03 32.46 28.08
N SER A 424 -60.63 33.72 27.88
CA SER A 424 -61.39 34.91 28.31
C SER A 424 -62.80 34.94 27.71
N SER A 425 -62.93 34.67 26.40
CA SER A 425 -64.21 34.56 25.71
C SER A 425 -65.10 33.44 26.26
N MET A 426 -64.49 32.32 26.67
CA MET A 426 -65.18 31.19 27.30
C MET A 426 -65.62 31.50 28.74
N GLU A 427 -64.88 32.29 29.51
CA GLU A 427 -65.34 32.76 30.83
C GLU A 427 -66.56 33.70 30.71
N GLU A 428 -66.53 34.66 29.78
CA GLU A 428 -67.68 35.54 29.51
C GLU A 428 -68.90 34.74 29.01
N MET A 429 -68.69 33.74 28.14
CA MET A 429 -69.75 32.85 27.68
C MET A 429 -70.32 31.98 28.83
N THR A 430 -69.47 31.45 29.71
CA THR A 430 -69.88 30.69 30.91
C THR A 430 -70.76 31.55 31.82
N SER A 431 -70.33 32.79 32.08
CA SER A 431 -71.09 33.77 32.87
C SER A 431 -72.45 34.07 32.25
N THR A 432 -72.48 34.31 30.93
CA THR A 432 -73.69 34.64 30.17
C THR A 432 -74.69 33.47 30.12
N VAL A 433 -74.23 32.25 29.88
CA VAL A 433 -75.08 31.04 29.87
C VAL A 433 -75.67 30.78 31.26
N LYS A 434 -74.86 30.92 32.31
CA LYS A 434 -75.34 30.81 33.70
C LYS A 434 -76.38 31.87 34.05
N GLN A 435 -76.14 33.13 33.66
CA GLN A 435 -77.11 34.21 33.84
C GLN A 435 -78.41 33.94 33.07
N ASN A 436 -78.33 33.37 31.85
CA ASN A 436 -79.52 32.97 31.08
C ASN A 436 -80.31 31.84 31.76
N ALA A 437 -79.64 30.84 32.36
CA ALA A 437 -80.31 29.78 33.12
C ALA A 437 -81.07 30.34 34.34
N ASP A 438 -80.48 31.28 35.09
CA ASP A 438 -81.13 31.90 36.25
C ASP A 438 -82.22 32.91 35.85
N ASN A 439 -82.03 33.66 34.76
CA ASN A 439 -83.08 34.48 34.13
C ASN A 439 -84.29 33.62 33.72
N ALA A 440 -84.05 32.45 33.11
CA ALA A 440 -85.11 31.53 32.73
C ALA A 440 -85.85 30.98 33.97
N ARG A 441 -85.13 30.56 35.02
CA ARG A 441 -85.74 30.15 36.30
C ARG A 441 -86.65 31.25 36.89
N GLN A 442 -86.19 32.51 36.87
CA GLN A 442 -86.99 33.65 37.35
C GLN A 442 -88.20 33.94 36.47
N ALA A 443 -88.04 33.91 35.13
CA ALA A 443 -89.13 34.12 34.20
C ALA A 443 -90.22 33.02 34.30
N ASN A 444 -89.84 31.77 34.58
CA ASN A 444 -90.78 30.68 34.81
C ASN A 444 -91.61 30.91 36.10
N GLN A 445 -90.97 31.37 37.18
CA GLN A 445 -91.67 31.74 38.42
C GLN A 445 -92.69 32.87 38.18
N LEU A 446 -92.31 33.90 37.41
CA LEU A 446 -93.22 34.98 37.04
C LEU A 446 -94.37 34.51 36.14
N ALA A 447 -94.11 33.61 35.18
CA ALA A 447 -95.16 32.99 34.36
C ALA A 447 -96.15 32.19 35.21
N MET A 448 -95.66 31.40 36.18
CA MET A 448 -96.51 30.65 37.10
C MET A 448 -97.38 31.56 37.99
N GLN A 449 -96.83 32.68 38.48
CA GLN A 449 -97.61 33.68 39.24
C GLN A 449 -98.66 34.40 38.38
N ALA A 450 -98.33 34.71 37.12
CA ALA A 450 -99.27 35.29 36.17
C ALA A 450 -100.40 34.30 35.83
N LYS A 451 -100.08 33.01 35.66
CA LYS A 451 -101.05 31.92 35.46
C LYS A 451 -102.02 31.82 36.65
N GLU A 452 -101.49 31.72 37.88
CA GLU A 452 -102.32 31.65 39.10
C GLU A 452 -103.24 32.87 39.25
N SER A 453 -102.76 34.05 38.87
CA SER A 453 -103.53 35.30 38.90
C SER A 453 -104.65 35.31 37.84
N ALA A 454 -104.39 34.80 36.63
CA ALA A 454 -105.38 34.66 35.57
C ALA A 454 -106.44 33.59 35.90
N GLU A 455 -106.04 32.46 36.50
CA GLU A 455 -106.96 31.42 36.99
C GLU A 455 -107.90 31.96 38.09
N LYS A 456 -107.39 32.74 39.05
CA LYS A 456 -108.21 33.46 40.03
C LYS A 456 -109.15 34.48 39.39
N GLY A 457 -108.68 35.19 38.36
CA GLY A 457 -109.52 36.09 37.55
C GLY A 457 -110.68 35.36 36.88
N GLY A 458 -110.42 34.18 36.30
CA GLY A 458 -111.44 33.33 35.68
C GLY A 458 -112.55 32.91 36.65
N VAL A 459 -112.19 32.54 37.88
CA VAL A 459 -113.17 32.23 38.94
C VAL A 459 -114.07 33.44 39.24
N VAL A 460 -113.48 34.62 39.47
CA VAL A 460 -114.25 35.85 39.77
C VAL A 460 -115.17 36.24 38.60
N VAL A 461 -114.74 36.02 37.35
CA VAL A 461 -115.58 36.25 36.17
C VAL A 461 -116.71 35.23 36.07
N ASN A 462 -116.49 33.96 36.40
CA ASN A 462 -117.53 32.93 36.42
C ASN A 462 -118.60 33.19 37.50
N ASP A 463 -118.19 33.65 38.69
CA ASP A 463 -119.10 34.12 39.75
C ASP A 463 -119.93 35.32 39.26
N ALA A 464 -119.32 36.23 38.49
CA ALA A 464 -120.02 37.37 37.88
C ALA A 464 -121.00 36.95 36.76
N VAL A 465 -120.68 35.96 35.91
CA VAL A 465 -121.64 35.38 34.95
C VAL A 465 -122.85 34.79 35.69
N THR A 466 -122.60 34.02 36.75
CA THR A 466 -123.64 33.40 37.59
C THR A 466 -124.55 34.47 38.19
N THR A 467 -123.96 35.51 38.79
CA THR A 467 -124.69 36.66 39.36
C THR A 467 -125.52 37.40 38.30
N MET A 468 -124.99 37.61 37.09
CA MET A 468 -125.74 38.25 35.99
C MET A 468 -126.91 37.39 35.49
N ALA A 469 -126.78 36.05 35.51
CA ALA A 469 -127.87 35.13 35.16
C ALA A 469 -129.01 35.15 36.21
N GLU A 470 -128.66 35.24 37.50
CA GLU A 470 -129.64 35.44 38.58
C GLU A 470 -130.35 36.79 38.45
N ILE A 471 -129.62 37.88 38.18
CA ILE A 471 -130.19 39.21 37.96
C ILE A 471 -131.14 39.20 36.75
N ASN A 472 -130.75 38.60 35.62
CA ASN A 472 -131.62 38.48 34.43
C ASN A 472 -132.93 37.76 34.77
N THR A 473 -132.83 36.65 35.50
CA THR A 473 -133.99 35.86 35.97
C THR A 473 -134.90 36.68 36.88
N ALA A 474 -134.32 37.44 37.81
CA ALA A 474 -135.07 38.35 38.69
C ALA A 474 -135.75 39.50 37.91
N SER A 475 -135.05 40.13 36.97
CA SER A 475 -135.60 41.21 36.14
C SER A 475 -136.74 40.74 35.24
N LYS A 476 -136.64 39.54 34.65
CA LYS A 476 -137.75 38.93 33.89
C LYS A 476 -138.98 38.68 34.78
N ARG A 477 -138.79 38.10 35.97
CA ARG A 477 -139.87 37.91 36.94
C ARG A 477 -140.52 39.23 37.38
N ILE A 478 -139.77 40.33 37.45
CA ILE A 478 -140.33 41.67 37.69
C ILE A 478 -141.17 42.13 36.49
N ALA A 479 -140.71 41.93 35.25
CA ALA A 479 -141.48 42.28 34.04
C ALA A 479 -142.83 41.53 33.97
N ASP A 480 -142.87 40.27 34.42
CA ASP A 480 -144.10 39.49 34.54
C ASP A 480 -145.06 40.09 35.58
N ILE A 481 -144.56 40.40 36.79
CA ILE A 481 -145.34 41.03 37.87
C ILE A 481 -145.92 42.39 37.43
N ILE A 482 -145.12 43.21 36.75
CA ILE A 482 -145.57 44.50 36.23
C ILE A 482 -146.62 44.34 35.12
N SER A 483 -146.55 43.26 34.33
CA SER A 483 -147.57 42.94 33.33
C SER A 483 -148.91 42.55 33.98
N VAL A 484 -148.89 41.82 35.10
CA VAL A 484 -150.08 41.54 35.91
C VAL A 484 -150.64 42.82 36.54
N ILE A 485 -149.79 43.79 36.92
CA ILE A 485 -150.25 45.09 37.46
C ILE A 485 -150.91 45.96 36.38
N ASP A 486 -150.40 45.99 35.15
CA ASP A 486 -151.07 46.66 34.01
C ASP A 486 -152.43 45.99 33.70
N GLU A 487 -152.52 44.66 33.79
CA GLU A 487 -153.80 43.96 33.66
C GLU A 487 -154.79 44.30 34.79
N ILE A 488 -154.35 44.28 36.05
CA ILE A 488 -155.19 44.68 37.20
C ILE A 488 -155.67 46.14 37.05
N ALA A 489 -154.80 47.05 36.59
CA ALA A 489 -155.17 48.43 36.31
C ALA A 489 -156.20 48.53 35.18
N PHE A 490 -156.05 47.76 34.09
CA PHE A 490 -157.01 47.69 33.00
C PHE A 490 -158.38 47.14 33.45
N GLN A 491 -158.39 46.02 34.19
CA GLN A 491 -159.60 45.44 34.78
C GLN A 491 -160.28 46.43 35.74
N THR A 492 -159.51 47.15 36.57
CA THR A 492 -160.04 48.17 37.49
C THR A 492 -160.66 49.35 36.74
N ASN A 493 -160.04 49.82 35.64
CA ASN A 493 -160.61 50.86 34.79
C ASN A 493 -161.91 50.41 34.09
N LEU A 494 -162.04 49.13 33.71
CA LEU A 494 -163.30 48.57 33.18
C LEU A 494 -164.37 48.46 34.27
N LEU A 495 -164.04 47.97 35.46
CA LEU A 495 -164.96 47.92 36.60
C LEU A 495 -165.45 49.31 37.00
N ALA A 496 -164.56 50.30 37.03
CA ALA A 496 -164.89 51.69 37.33
C ALA A 496 -165.73 52.35 36.22
N LEU A 497 -165.49 52.01 34.93
CA LEU A 497 -166.37 52.43 33.83
C LEU A 497 -167.78 51.84 33.99
N ASN A 498 -167.91 50.54 34.27
CA ASN A 498 -169.20 49.90 34.49
C ASN A 498 -169.94 50.50 35.70
N ALA A 499 -169.23 50.76 36.80
CA ALA A 499 -169.80 51.43 37.97
C ALA A 499 -170.26 52.87 37.68
N ALA A 500 -169.51 53.63 36.87
CA ALA A 500 -169.90 54.98 36.45
C ALA A 500 -171.15 54.98 35.55
N VAL A 501 -171.27 53.98 34.66
CA VAL A 501 -172.47 53.80 33.79
C VAL A 501 -173.70 53.45 34.62
N GLU A 502 -173.61 52.50 35.54
CA GLU A 502 -174.76 52.13 36.39
C GLU A 502 -175.10 53.25 37.39
N ALA A 503 -174.12 54.00 37.90
CA ALA A 503 -174.36 55.19 38.71
C ALA A 503 -175.11 56.28 37.93
N ALA A 504 -174.76 56.51 36.65
CA ALA A 504 -175.49 57.44 35.78
C ALA A 504 -176.92 56.98 35.49
N ARG A 505 -177.14 55.66 35.36
CA ARG A 505 -178.46 55.03 35.14
C ARG A 505 -179.44 55.24 36.29
N VAL A 506 -178.94 55.39 37.52
CA VAL A 506 -179.76 55.63 38.74
C VAL A 506 -180.02 57.14 38.99
N GLY A 507 -179.47 58.03 38.17
CA GLY A 507 -179.74 59.47 38.23
C GLY A 507 -179.14 60.17 39.46
N GLU A 508 -179.84 61.16 40.02
CA GLU A 508 -179.36 61.98 41.15
C GLU A 508 -178.90 61.15 42.36
N GLN A 509 -179.54 60.01 42.65
CA GLN A 509 -179.16 59.13 43.77
C GLN A 509 -177.81 58.42 43.52
N GLY A 510 -177.43 58.21 42.26
CA GLY A 510 -176.15 57.62 41.86
C GLY A 510 -174.99 58.62 41.83
N ARG A 511 -175.25 59.93 41.98
CA ARG A 511 -174.28 61.01 41.73
C ARG A 511 -173.01 60.92 42.59
N GLY A 512 -173.11 60.47 43.83
CA GLY A 512 -171.93 60.20 44.69
C GLY A 512 -171.09 59.01 44.21
N PHE A 513 -171.74 57.91 43.81
CA PHE A 513 -171.06 56.74 43.24
C PHE A 513 -170.39 57.05 41.90
N ALA A 514 -170.99 57.92 41.07
CA ALA A 514 -170.41 58.35 39.80
C ALA A 514 -169.07 59.11 40.00
N VAL A 515 -168.97 59.95 41.04
CA VAL A 515 -167.72 60.65 41.39
C VAL A 515 -166.65 59.66 41.88
N VAL A 516 -167.00 58.73 42.78
CA VAL A 516 -166.06 57.70 43.26
C VAL A 516 -165.60 56.79 42.12
N ALA A 517 -166.50 56.38 41.23
CA ALA A 517 -166.16 55.59 40.04
C ALA A 517 -165.25 56.39 39.07
N GLY A 518 -165.48 57.69 38.90
CA GLY A 518 -164.59 58.57 38.15
C GLY A 518 -163.17 58.64 38.74
N GLU A 519 -163.04 58.76 40.05
CA GLU A 519 -161.75 58.84 40.73
C GLU A 519 -161.01 57.49 40.74
N VAL A 520 -161.70 56.37 40.97
CA VAL A 520 -161.13 55.02 40.82
C VAL A 520 -160.67 54.77 39.39
N ARG A 521 -161.40 55.28 38.39
CA ARG A 521 -161.00 55.18 36.98
C ARG A 521 -159.76 56.03 36.66
N ASN A 522 -159.66 57.24 37.23
CA ASN A 522 -158.48 58.10 37.12
C ASN A 522 -157.25 57.43 37.76
N LEU A 523 -157.39 56.92 38.98
CA LEU A 523 -156.35 56.17 39.68
C LEU A 523 -155.90 54.94 38.89
N ALA A 524 -156.83 54.15 38.36
CA ALA A 524 -156.51 53.00 37.50
C ALA A 524 -155.77 53.40 36.21
N GLY A 525 -156.14 54.51 35.57
CA GLY A 525 -155.42 55.07 34.43
C GLY A 525 -153.99 55.50 34.78
N ARG A 526 -153.79 56.11 35.95
CA ARG A 526 -152.46 56.47 36.49
C ARG A 526 -151.62 55.24 36.80
N SER A 527 -152.22 54.21 37.41
CA SER A 527 -151.56 52.92 37.65
C SER A 527 -151.12 52.23 36.36
N ALA A 528 -151.93 52.26 35.31
CA ALA A 528 -151.57 51.70 34.00
C ALA A 528 -150.42 52.49 33.32
N SER A 529 -150.37 53.82 33.45
CA SER A 529 -149.22 54.61 32.96
C SER A 529 -147.93 54.22 33.70
N ALA A 530 -147.98 54.25 35.03
CA ALA A 530 -146.83 53.88 35.87
C ALA A 530 -146.37 52.44 35.62
N ALA A 531 -147.29 51.49 35.44
CA ALA A 531 -146.95 50.11 35.09
C ALA A 531 -146.22 50.03 33.73
N LYS A 532 -146.64 50.80 32.72
CA LYS A 532 -145.98 50.83 31.41
C LYS A 532 -144.60 51.50 31.45
N GLU A 533 -144.47 52.57 32.22
CA GLU A 533 -143.18 53.26 32.45
C GLU A 533 -142.19 52.31 33.16
N ILE A 534 -142.62 51.62 34.22
CA ILE A 534 -141.78 50.62 34.90
C ILE A 534 -141.48 49.44 33.96
N LYS A 535 -142.45 48.96 33.16
CA LYS A 535 -142.25 47.87 32.21
C LYS A 535 -141.16 48.21 31.18
N ALA A 536 -141.17 49.43 30.64
CA ALA A 536 -140.12 49.89 29.73
C ALA A 536 -138.74 49.94 30.40
N LEU A 537 -138.65 50.48 31.62
CA LEU A 537 -137.39 50.52 32.40
C LEU A 537 -136.86 49.13 32.74
N VAL A 538 -137.74 48.17 33.06
CA VAL A 538 -137.35 46.78 33.34
C VAL A 538 -136.93 46.05 32.06
N GLN A 539 -137.58 46.31 30.91
CA GLN A 539 -137.15 45.75 29.62
C GLN A 539 -135.78 46.27 29.18
N ASP A 540 -135.51 47.57 29.32
CA ASP A 540 -134.18 48.16 29.10
C ASP A 540 -133.13 47.58 30.07
N SER A 541 -133.52 47.34 31.33
CA SER A 541 -132.66 46.70 32.32
C SER A 541 -132.32 45.24 31.96
N VAL A 542 -133.30 44.43 31.53
CA VAL A 542 -133.07 43.06 31.04
C VAL A 542 -132.08 43.05 29.87
N HIS A 543 -132.30 43.92 28.88
CA HIS A 543 -131.43 44.04 27.71
C HIS A 543 -129.99 44.42 28.10
N LYS A 544 -129.81 45.36 29.03
CA LYS A 544 -128.49 45.76 29.55
C LYS A 544 -127.80 44.64 30.35
N VAL A 545 -128.55 43.86 31.12
CA VAL A 545 -128.01 42.69 31.86
C VAL A 545 -127.63 41.57 30.88
N GLU A 546 -128.36 41.37 29.78
CA GLU A 546 -128.00 40.40 28.74
C GLU A 546 -126.75 40.82 27.97
N GLN A 547 -126.61 42.11 27.64
CA GLN A 547 -125.35 42.65 27.08
C GLN A 547 -124.18 42.52 28.06
N GLY A 548 -124.40 42.84 29.34
CA GLY A 548 -123.40 42.70 30.40
C GLY A 548 -122.95 41.24 30.58
N SER A 549 -123.89 40.32 30.67
CA SER A 549 -123.62 38.87 30.77
C SER A 549 -122.80 38.35 29.58
N SER A 550 -123.10 38.82 28.36
CA SER A 550 -122.33 38.49 27.16
C SER A 550 -120.87 38.98 27.24
N LEU A 551 -120.66 40.24 27.65
CA LEU A 551 -119.32 40.83 27.81
C LEU A 551 -118.51 40.16 28.93
N VAL A 552 -119.14 39.81 30.05
CA VAL A 552 -118.49 39.09 31.16
C VAL A 552 -118.11 37.66 30.71
N ASN A 553 -119.00 36.95 30.01
CA ASN A 553 -118.70 35.63 29.46
C ASN A 553 -117.56 35.67 28.42
N GLN A 554 -117.54 36.66 27.54
CA GLN A 554 -116.44 36.88 26.59
C GLN A 554 -115.11 37.20 27.33
N SER A 555 -115.17 37.94 28.43
CA SER A 555 -114.00 38.23 29.28
C SER A 555 -113.44 36.95 29.92
N GLY A 556 -114.30 35.99 30.27
CA GLY A 556 -113.89 34.68 30.78
C GLY A 556 -113.11 33.88 29.73
N GLN A 557 -113.64 33.81 28.50
CA GLN A 557 -112.97 33.14 27.38
C GLN A 557 -111.59 33.75 27.07
N GLN A 558 -111.45 35.08 27.18
CA GLN A 558 -110.15 35.75 27.02
C GLN A 558 -109.18 35.44 28.17
N LEU A 559 -109.66 35.23 29.40
CA LEU A 559 -108.82 34.77 30.51
C LEU A 559 -108.35 33.33 30.32
N ASP A 560 -109.20 32.44 29.80
CA ASP A 560 -108.80 31.07 29.44
C ASP A 560 -107.72 31.06 28.32
N GLU A 561 -107.86 31.93 27.30
CA GLU A 561 -106.84 32.11 26.27
C GLU A 561 -105.51 32.64 26.85
N ILE A 562 -105.56 33.54 27.83
CA ILE A 562 -104.38 34.02 28.56
C ILE A 562 -103.74 32.90 29.38
N VAL A 563 -104.49 32.12 30.16
CA VAL A 563 -103.98 30.98 30.95
C VAL A 563 -103.27 29.96 30.04
N ASN A 564 -103.86 29.63 28.89
CA ASN A 564 -103.26 28.72 27.91
C ASN A 564 -102.01 29.32 27.25
N SER A 565 -101.97 30.63 27.03
CA SER A 565 -100.79 31.31 26.45
C SER A 565 -99.64 31.42 27.44
N VAL A 566 -99.92 31.77 28.70
CA VAL A 566 -98.92 31.82 29.78
C VAL A 566 -98.35 30.43 30.07
N LYS A 567 -99.16 29.37 29.96
CA LYS A 567 -98.65 27.98 30.05
C LYS A 567 -97.58 27.72 28.97
N LYS A 568 -97.86 28.01 27.70
CA LYS A 568 -96.89 27.82 26.60
C LYS A 568 -95.59 28.61 26.83
N VAL A 569 -95.68 29.79 27.43
CA VAL A 569 -94.51 30.58 27.82
C VAL A 569 -93.71 29.89 28.92
N ALA A 570 -94.35 29.35 29.97
CA ALA A 570 -93.68 28.57 31.01
C ALA A 570 -93.03 27.27 30.48
N ASP A 571 -93.69 26.59 29.54
CA ASP A 571 -93.17 25.41 28.85
C ASP A 571 -91.87 25.77 28.09
N ILE A 572 -91.90 26.79 27.22
CA ILE A 572 -90.72 27.29 26.46
C ILE A 572 -89.58 27.76 27.38
N ILE A 573 -89.89 28.46 28.48
CA ILE A 573 -88.86 28.92 29.42
C ILE A 573 -88.20 27.72 30.14
N SER A 574 -88.93 26.62 30.34
CA SER A 574 -88.37 25.39 30.90
C SER A 574 -87.43 24.69 29.91
N GLU A 575 -87.74 24.72 28.61
CA GLU A 575 -86.83 24.26 27.55
C GLU A 575 -85.54 25.12 27.48
N ILE A 576 -85.67 26.45 27.57
CA ILE A 576 -84.51 27.38 27.64
C ILE A 576 -83.64 27.09 28.87
N ALA A 577 -84.24 26.83 30.03
CA ALA A 577 -83.50 26.51 31.24
C ALA A 577 -82.75 25.17 31.15
N ALA A 578 -83.31 24.18 30.44
CA ALA A 578 -82.64 22.90 30.16
C ALA A 578 -81.48 23.07 29.15
N ALA A 579 -81.72 23.76 28.03
CA ALA A 579 -80.69 24.03 27.02
C ALA A 579 -79.52 24.87 27.57
N ALA A 580 -79.78 25.82 28.49
CA ALA A 580 -78.72 26.59 29.15
C ALA A 580 -77.89 25.74 30.13
N GLN A 581 -78.48 24.73 30.77
CA GLN A 581 -77.75 23.76 31.59
C GLN A 581 -76.83 22.87 30.72
N GLU A 582 -77.36 22.34 29.62
CA GLU A 582 -76.60 21.54 28.65
C GLU A 582 -75.46 22.35 28.00
N GLN A 583 -75.70 23.61 27.64
CA GLN A 583 -74.65 24.53 27.18
C GLN A 583 -73.57 24.75 28.24
N SER A 584 -73.92 24.87 29.52
CA SER A 584 -72.93 25.01 30.60
C SER A 584 -72.04 23.76 30.74
N GLU A 585 -72.60 22.57 30.52
CA GLU A 585 -71.86 21.30 30.59
C GLU A 585 -70.96 21.11 29.36
N GLY A 586 -71.42 21.48 28.16
CA GLY A 586 -70.59 21.52 26.95
C GLY A 586 -69.44 22.53 27.05
N ILE A 587 -69.70 23.71 27.61
CA ILE A 587 -68.69 24.74 27.92
C ILE A 587 -67.60 24.21 28.86
N GLU A 588 -67.96 23.40 29.87
CA GLU A 588 -66.98 22.78 30.78
C GLU A 588 -66.04 21.80 30.05
N GLN A 589 -66.54 21.09 29.02
CA GLN A 589 -65.69 20.22 28.20
C GLN A 589 -64.76 21.01 27.26
N VAL A 590 -65.25 22.10 26.66
CA VAL A 590 -64.41 23.00 25.86
C VAL A 590 -63.32 23.65 26.72
N ASN A 591 -63.62 24.05 27.95
CA ASN A 591 -62.64 24.57 28.90
C ASN A 591 -61.52 23.54 29.20
N LYS A 592 -61.86 22.26 29.41
CA LYS A 592 -60.87 21.18 29.58
C LYS A 592 -60.00 20.97 28.33
N ALA A 593 -60.58 21.09 27.13
CA ALA A 593 -59.82 21.03 25.89
C ALA A 593 -58.83 22.21 25.74
N ILE A 594 -59.24 23.42 26.14
CA ILE A 594 -58.36 24.60 26.16
C ILE A 594 -57.18 24.40 27.15
N ILE A 595 -57.43 23.85 28.34
CA ILE A 595 -56.36 23.52 29.31
C ILE A 595 -55.37 22.49 28.73
N GLN A 596 -55.85 21.50 27.97
CA GLN A 596 -54.97 20.56 27.27
C GLN A 596 -54.19 21.22 26.14
N MET A 597 -54.80 22.14 25.40
CA MET A 597 -54.10 22.92 24.36
C MET A 597 -53.04 23.85 24.94
N ASP A 598 -53.29 24.49 26.09
CA ASP A 598 -52.29 25.27 26.82
C ASP A 598 -51.11 24.39 27.25
N GLN A 599 -51.37 23.24 27.86
CA GLN A 599 -50.31 22.29 28.25
C GLN A 599 -49.46 21.84 27.05
N ILE A 600 -50.07 21.59 25.89
CA ILE A 600 -49.35 21.26 24.64
C ILE A 600 -48.58 22.47 24.11
N THR A 601 -49.10 23.69 24.24
CA THR A 601 -48.44 24.93 23.82
C THR A 601 -47.19 25.20 24.66
N GLN A 602 -47.27 25.01 25.98
CA GLN A 602 -46.12 25.09 26.89
C GLN A 602 -45.10 23.98 26.59
N GLN A 603 -45.54 22.77 26.27
CA GLN A 603 -44.63 21.68 25.87
C GLN A 603 -43.94 21.99 24.53
N ASN A 604 -44.64 22.58 23.56
CA ASN A 604 -44.05 23.03 22.30
C ASN A 604 -42.98 24.11 22.52
N ALA A 605 -43.22 25.07 23.42
CA ALA A 605 -42.22 26.09 23.76
C ALA A 605 -40.94 25.47 24.36
N ALA A 606 -41.08 24.52 25.29
CA ALA A 606 -39.94 23.80 25.86
C ALA A 606 -39.18 22.95 24.82
N LEU A 607 -39.91 22.30 23.90
CA LEU A 607 -39.31 21.55 22.78
C LEU A 607 -38.58 22.46 21.79
N VAL A 608 -39.07 23.68 21.57
CA VAL A 608 -38.40 24.71 20.75
C VAL A 608 -37.09 25.16 21.40
N GLU A 609 -37.08 25.42 22.72
CA GLU A 609 -35.83 25.75 23.45
C GLU A 609 -34.81 24.59 23.36
N GLU A 610 -35.23 23.35 23.61
CA GLU A 610 -34.38 22.16 23.52
C GLU A 610 -33.84 21.94 22.09
N ALA A 611 -34.70 22.07 21.07
CA ALA A 611 -34.32 21.91 19.68
C ALA A 611 -33.38 23.02 19.19
N SER A 612 -33.55 24.27 19.64
CA SER A 612 -32.65 25.37 19.28
C SER A 612 -31.29 25.25 19.97
N ALA A 613 -31.25 24.89 21.26
CA ALA A 613 -30.00 24.58 21.95
C ALA A 613 -29.26 23.38 21.30
N THR A 614 -30.01 22.37 20.86
CA THR A 614 -29.46 21.23 20.10
C THR A 614 -28.92 21.65 18.74
N SER A 615 -29.61 22.53 18.02
CA SER A 615 -29.20 23.05 16.72
C SER A 615 -27.94 23.93 16.81
N GLU A 616 -27.85 24.78 17.84
CA GLU A 616 -26.64 25.56 18.12
C GLU A 616 -25.45 24.64 18.45
N SER A 617 -25.68 23.61 19.28
CA SER A 617 -24.67 22.59 19.61
C SER A 617 -24.19 21.82 18.37
N MET A 618 -25.09 21.40 17.49
CA MET A 618 -24.75 20.71 16.23
C MET A 618 -23.98 21.62 15.26
N ASN A 619 -24.38 22.89 15.13
CA ASN A 619 -23.66 23.87 14.33
C ASN A 619 -22.25 24.13 14.88
N ASN A 620 -22.10 24.29 16.19
CA ASN A 620 -20.81 24.46 16.85
C ASN A 620 -19.91 23.22 16.70
N GLN A 621 -20.46 22.01 16.77
CA GLN A 621 -19.75 20.76 16.48
C GLN A 621 -19.32 20.67 15.01
N ALA A 622 -20.18 21.06 14.07
CA ALA A 622 -19.86 21.10 12.65
C ALA A 622 -18.73 22.09 12.33
N ILE A 623 -18.77 23.29 12.90
CA ILE A 623 -17.68 24.28 12.81
C ILE A 623 -16.39 23.74 13.45
N GLY A 624 -16.49 23.01 14.57
CA GLY A 624 -15.37 22.29 15.18
C GLY A 624 -14.74 21.27 14.25
N LEU A 625 -15.55 20.43 13.59
CA LEU A 625 -15.10 19.47 12.58
C LEU A 625 -14.47 20.15 11.37
N GLN A 626 -15.06 21.24 10.86
CA GLN A 626 -14.48 22.05 9.78
C GLN A 626 -13.09 22.57 10.16
N ASN A 627 -12.91 23.12 11.38
CA ASN A 627 -11.62 23.61 11.86
C ASN A 627 -10.58 22.49 12.06
N LEU A 628 -11.02 21.27 12.39
CA LEU A 628 -10.14 20.10 12.45
C LEU A 628 -9.68 19.68 11.04
N VAL A 629 -10.59 19.53 10.07
CA VAL A 629 -10.23 19.09 8.70
C VAL A 629 -9.53 20.18 7.87
N ASN A 630 -9.73 21.47 8.18
CA ASN A 630 -9.05 22.59 7.52
C ASN A 630 -7.53 22.65 7.80
N GLN A 631 -7.01 21.84 8.72
CA GLN A 631 -5.56 21.63 8.89
C GLN A 631 -4.94 20.78 7.76
N PHE A 632 -5.76 20.05 7.00
CA PHE A 632 -5.31 19.22 5.89
C PHE A 632 -5.44 19.96 4.55
N THR A 633 -4.37 19.95 3.76
CA THR A 633 -4.38 20.49 2.39
C THR A 633 -4.82 19.40 1.43
N LEU A 634 -5.95 19.63 0.75
CA LEU A 634 -6.50 18.76 -0.29
C LEU A 634 -6.20 19.30 -1.69
N ASP A 635 -6.19 18.42 -2.70
CA ASP A 635 -6.17 18.84 -4.10
C ASP A 635 -7.43 19.68 -4.42
N ALA A 636 -7.21 20.94 -4.81
CA ALA A 636 -8.27 21.90 -5.06
C ALA A 636 -9.14 21.55 -6.28
N ALA A 637 -8.60 20.87 -7.29
CA ALA A 637 -9.37 20.41 -8.44
C ALA A 637 -10.29 19.25 -8.03
N LYS A 638 -9.75 18.27 -7.31
CA LYS A 638 -10.51 17.12 -6.81
C LYS A 638 -11.58 17.52 -5.79
N MET A 639 -11.27 18.47 -4.90
CA MET A 639 -12.26 19.02 -3.96
C MET A 639 -13.37 19.79 -4.70
N SER A 640 -13.04 20.55 -5.75
CA SER A 640 -14.04 21.28 -6.56
C SER A 640 -15.01 20.31 -7.25
N GLU A 641 -14.52 19.22 -7.81
CA GLU A 641 -15.33 18.18 -8.46
C GLU A 641 -16.26 17.47 -7.46
N LEU A 642 -15.76 17.13 -6.27
CA LEU A 642 -16.56 16.57 -5.18
C LEU A 642 -17.64 17.55 -4.66
N MET A 643 -17.31 18.83 -4.50
CA MET A 643 -18.29 19.86 -4.09
C MET A 643 -19.37 20.08 -5.15
N ALA A 644 -19.01 20.07 -6.44
CA ALA A 644 -19.97 20.18 -7.54
C ALA A 644 -20.94 18.98 -7.57
N ALA A 645 -20.44 17.75 -7.35
CA ALA A 645 -21.27 16.55 -7.25
C ALA A 645 -22.22 16.61 -6.05
N ALA A 646 -21.74 17.02 -4.86
CA ALA A 646 -22.55 17.15 -3.66
C ALA A 646 -23.66 18.22 -3.82
N GLN A 647 -23.35 19.37 -4.43
CA GLN A 647 -24.35 20.41 -4.72
C GLN A 647 -25.39 19.96 -5.76
N ALA A 648 -24.99 19.15 -6.75
CA ALA A 648 -25.93 18.57 -7.71
C ALA A 648 -26.88 17.56 -7.06
N ALA A 649 -26.41 16.76 -6.11
CA ALA A 649 -27.23 15.80 -5.36
C ALA A 649 -28.25 16.50 -4.45
N ALA A 650 -27.81 17.43 -3.58
CA ALA A 650 -28.71 18.15 -2.69
C ALA A 650 -29.82 18.91 -3.45
N LYS A 651 -29.49 19.49 -4.61
CA LYS A 651 -30.43 20.19 -5.49
C LYS A 651 -31.36 19.26 -6.29
N ALA A 652 -31.09 17.95 -6.31
CA ALA A 652 -32.02 16.94 -6.79
C ALA A 652 -33.00 16.53 -5.67
N GLU A 653 -32.55 16.41 -4.43
CA GLU A 653 -33.39 16.11 -3.27
C GLU A 653 -34.35 17.27 -2.93
N GLU A 654 -33.88 18.52 -2.93
CA GLU A 654 -34.71 19.73 -2.82
C GLU A 654 -35.85 19.77 -3.87
N ARG A 655 -35.63 19.11 -5.01
CA ARG A 655 -36.57 19.04 -6.14
C ARG A 655 -37.43 17.75 -6.14
N ALA A 656 -37.12 16.80 -5.25
CA ALA A 656 -37.86 15.55 -5.05
C ALA A 656 -38.76 15.61 -3.81
N ALA A 657 -38.43 16.46 -2.82
CA ALA A 657 -39.32 16.80 -1.73
C ALA A 657 -40.66 17.36 -2.27
N PRO A 658 -41.82 16.91 -1.75
CA PRO A 658 -43.11 17.48 -2.15
C PRO A 658 -43.18 18.94 -1.71
N ALA A 659 -43.69 19.82 -2.58
CA ALA A 659 -43.76 21.27 -2.36
C ALA A 659 -44.86 21.66 -1.34
N ALA A 660 -44.71 21.21 -0.10
CA ALA A 660 -45.58 21.55 1.02
C ALA A 660 -45.47 23.05 1.33
N SER A 661 -46.62 23.74 1.28
CA SER A 661 -46.87 25.05 1.89
C SER A 661 -45.76 26.12 1.75
N ARG A 662 -45.24 26.38 0.55
CA ARG A 662 -44.69 27.72 0.24
C ARG A 662 -45.85 28.72 0.12
N VAL A 663 -46.45 29.06 1.26
CA VAL A 663 -47.67 29.88 1.35
C VAL A 663 -47.45 31.21 0.65
N ARG A 664 -48.25 31.49 -0.38
CA ARG A 664 -48.31 32.83 -0.97
C ARG A 664 -48.84 33.79 0.10
N LYS A 665 -48.06 34.81 0.46
CA LYS A 665 -48.58 35.97 1.21
C LYS A 665 -49.85 36.48 0.50
N PRO A 666 -50.98 36.70 1.21
CA PRO A 666 -52.20 37.18 0.59
C PRO A 666 -51.97 38.51 -0.12
N SER A 667 -52.25 38.57 -1.43
CA SER A 667 -52.26 39.82 -2.18
C SER A 667 -53.47 40.65 -1.77
N THR A 668 -53.24 41.76 -1.08
CA THR A 668 -54.28 42.66 -0.58
C THR A 668 -54.89 43.49 -1.71
N GLU A 669 -55.78 42.89 -2.50
CA GLU A 669 -56.59 43.60 -3.51
C GLU A 669 -58.03 43.04 -3.52
N PRO A 670 -59.07 43.88 -3.27
CA PRO A 670 -60.43 43.40 -3.05
C PRO A 670 -61.21 43.19 -4.35
N ALA A 671 -61.44 41.93 -4.73
CA ALA A 671 -62.35 41.57 -5.81
C ALA A 671 -63.83 41.85 -5.44
N PRO A 672 -64.69 42.24 -6.40
CA PRO A 672 -66.01 42.82 -6.08
C PRO A 672 -67.07 41.80 -5.64
N ARG A 673 -67.92 42.22 -4.70
CA ARG A 673 -69.12 41.47 -4.28
C ARG A 673 -70.02 41.13 -5.47
N ARG A 674 -70.24 39.84 -5.72
CA ARG A 674 -71.32 39.35 -6.59
C ARG A 674 -72.44 38.79 -5.72
N THR A 675 -73.66 39.29 -5.90
CA THR A 675 -74.83 38.86 -5.13
C THR A 675 -75.51 37.66 -5.78
N SER A 676 -75.75 36.59 -5.03
CA SER A 676 -76.59 35.46 -5.44
C SER A 676 -77.52 35.04 -4.30
N ARG A 677 -78.81 35.08 -4.61
CA ARG A 677 -79.98 34.73 -3.78
C ARG A 677 -79.79 33.58 -2.78
N PHE A 678 -80.42 33.75 -1.62
CA PHE A 678 -80.87 32.64 -0.79
C PHE A 678 -81.79 31.68 -1.56
N ALA A 679 -81.66 30.40 -1.28
CA ALA A 679 -82.72 29.40 -1.34
C ALA A 679 -82.79 28.71 0.05
N LYS A 680 -83.93 28.10 0.37
CA LYS A 680 -84.21 27.40 1.64
C LYS A 680 -84.66 25.96 1.34
N ALA A 681 -84.71 25.14 2.40
CA ALA A 681 -85.24 23.77 2.43
C ALA A 681 -84.39 22.70 1.71
N ASP A 682 -84.24 21.47 2.21
CA ASP A 682 -84.64 20.89 3.51
C ASP A 682 -83.78 19.63 3.79
N ALA A 683 -83.68 19.22 5.07
CA ALA A 683 -83.40 17.85 5.55
C ALA A 683 -82.04 17.18 5.18
N MET A 684 -81.58 16.08 5.80
CA MET A 684 -81.72 15.52 7.17
C MET A 684 -80.79 14.27 7.27
N ASP A 685 -80.28 13.97 8.47
CA ASP A 685 -79.56 12.73 8.88
C ASP A 685 -78.20 12.37 8.23
N ASP A 686 -77.60 11.31 8.82
CA ASP A 686 -76.38 10.56 8.49
C ASP A 686 -75.00 11.27 8.52
N PHE A 687 -74.33 11.20 9.67
CA PHE A 687 -72.90 10.85 9.75
C PHE A 687 -72.56 10.19 11.10
N GLU A 688 -72.31 8.87 11.09
CA GLU A 688 -71.63 8.13 12.17
C GLU A 688 -70.11 8.03 11.89
N GLU A 689 -69.36 7.60 12.92
CA GLU A 689 -67.93 7.23 12.91
C GLU A 689 -66.88 8.26 12.41
N PHE A 690 -66.11 8.80 13.36
CA PHE A 690 -64.65 8.59 13.40
C PHE A 690 -64.11 8.74 14.83
#